data_AF-A0A507C8D7-F1
#
_entry.id   AF-A0A507C8D7-F1
#
_cell.length_a   1.000
_cell.length_b   1.000
_cell.length_c   1.000
_cell.angle_alpha   90.00
_cell.angle_beta   90.00
_cell.angle_gamma   90.00
#
_symmetry.space_group_name_H-M   'P 1'
#
loop_
_entity.id
_entity.type
_entity.pdbx_description
1 polymer ?
#
loop_
_entity_poly.entity_id
_entity_poly.type
_entity_poly.pdbx_seq_one_letter_code
_entity_poly.pdbx_strand_id
1 'polypeptide(L)'
;MSIEAEVPDLVESEFDSDESPAVPDDLATLQVVDEHQQFTPELQEYMQDKWNLASCGFDYNLVAVFGSQSTGKSTLLNRLFNTTFAVMDEKRRQQTTKGIWLSPAHGKNLLVLDVEGTDGRERGEDQDFERKSALFSLAIAEVLIVNMWENMVGLYNGANMGLLKTVFEVNLQLFQAQGSPKTLLMFILRDYTAVTPIATLSKTLMQDLEKIWISLNKPAGHETSQISDFFDFAFEGLPHKVFTPEKFESAVATLKTRFYNNTGTNYIFGPSYHKHIPADGFPRYAESIWAKILTNRDLDLPTQQQLLAQYRCDEIGRGILETFVEATKSYRPRLDSGLVIDDMGHETETIIESCLASFDRDASRYNPDVYKRKRAEFLDKLTSILHINYMEQLRNLHKRGIVQFNKSLQAKLKGGDSEFASSLRACRQEAESTFRDMAVKSRVSFADWSYEEPVSQFLFELDEIATLKRNEALQRMVSGLQKLILDGLSDPIIVELNDMGPDMWSRISNTFQDTVKRTLEEVRVKSRGFEASDEEIETSVVEMQKQVWQVFHRKLVEETDPSRMLVRLKSFFEDKFRYDEKGLPRMWKPDDDIDGVFTKARNETDVLFSRFERISIEPDTLTDLVGPIDDSDLVLLSPSKLSSLRDRFLREVDASFLDAKRSIVSTTAKLPYWYLGLTLLLGWNELMAVLTNPIYFLSATTMVLVVVGMWYTGTLAPMLRIAQVASREVITQVAQYLRDSGLDGFPASDTQNNNSSSNSSSSNKSPFKTPRRTVVPKDNGEDEDDDIPLSPLRNRSPTPFKLNNPDVGLAGFPGGSAPSTPMGNVQKNRARANRWKDEDEDEKQE
;
A
#
# COMPACT_ATOMS: atom_id res chain seq x y z
N MET A 1 -73.01 -63.83 41.22
CA MET A 1 -73.19 -64.83 40.15
C MET A 1 -74.43 -64.42 39.37
N SER A 2 -74.22 -63.97 38.12
CA SER A 2 -75.03 -64.35 36.93
C SER A 2 -76.49 -63.85 36.87
N ILE A 3 -77.06 -63.26 35.81
CA ILE A 3 -76.74 -63.16 34.37
C ILE A 3 -77.56 -61.97 33.79
N GLU A 4 -77.09 -61.46 32.65
CA GLU A 4 -77.61 -60.43 31.74
C GLU A 4 -79.12 -60.49 31.40
N ALA A 5 -79.68 -59.31 31.10
CA ALA A 5 -80.91 -59.17 30.34
C ALA A 5 -80.71 -58.11 29.23
N GLU A 6 -80.65 -58.57 27.98
CA GLU A 6 -80.81 -57.78 26.75
C GLU A 6 -82.30 -57.50 26.50
N VAL A 7 -82.61 -56.29 26.02
CA VAL A 7 -83.90 -55.93 25.40
C VAL A 7 -83.58 -55.28 24.05
N PRO A 8 -84.13 -55.78 22.92
CA PRO A 8 -83.89 -55.21 21.60
C PRO A 8 -84.95 -54.19 21.15
N ASP A 9 -84.45 -53.18 20.45
CA ASP A 9 -84.96 -52.24 19.44
C ASP A 9 -86.48 -52.07 19.18
N LEU A 10 -86.91 -50.81 19.20
CA LEU A 10 -88.11 -50.33 18.51
C LEU A 10 -87.77 -49.12 17.62
N VAL A 11 -88.21 -49.27 16.38
CA VAL A 11 -88.04 -48.43 15.19
C VAL A 11 -88.77 -47.08 15.31
N GLU A 12 -88.11 -46.04 14.81
CA GLU A 12 -88.57 -44.66 14.67
C GLU A 12 -89.79 -44.52 13.75
N SER A 13 -90.74 -43.67 14.13
CA SER A 13 -91.61 -42.96 13.19
C SER A 13 -91.98 -41.58 13.73
N GLU A 14 -91.70 -40.58 12.89
CA GLU A 14 -91.82 -39.13 13.02
C GLU A 14 -93.16 -38.63 13.57
N PHE A 15 -93.13 -37.59 14.42
CA PHE A 15 -94.12 -36.51 14.41
C PHE A 15 -93.53 -35.20 14.97
N ASP A 16 -93.75 -34.16 14.16
CA ASP A 16 -93.36 -32.75 14.20
C ASP A 16 -92.95 -32.10 15.53
N SER A 17 -91.82 -31.40 15.46
CA SER A 17 -91.36 -30.39 16.42
C SER A 17 -92.06 -29.05 16.20
N ASP A 18 -92.56 -28.48 17.30
CA ASP A 18 -93.00 -27.08 17.46
C ASP A 18 -92.02 -26.08 16.81
N GLU A 19 -92.57 -25.23 15.93
CA GLU A 19 -91.92 -24.06 15.36
C GLU A 19 -91.46 -23.10 16.47
N SER A 20 -90.15 -22.96 16.60
CA SER A 20 -89.52 -21.75 17.14
C SER A 20 -89.34 -20.76 15.98
N PRO A 21 -89.55 -19.44 16.18
CA PRO A 21 -89.63 -18.50 15.08
C PRO A 21 -88.28 -18.42 14.35
N ALA A 22 -88.31 -18.69 13.04
CA ALA A 22 -87.16 -18.59 12.16
C ALA A 22 -86.54 -17.18 12.20
N VAL A 23 -85.25 -17.11 12.49
CA VAL A 23 -84.45 -15.87 12.40
C VAL A 23 -84.19 -15.58 10.91
N PRO A 24 -84.39 -14.35 10.41
CA PRO A 24 -84.13 -14.01 9.00
C PRO A 24 -82.64 -14.10 8.65
N ASP A 25 -82.37 -14.49 7.40
CA ASP A 25 -81.05 -14.82 6.81
C ASP A 25 -80.19 -13.59 6.41
N ASP A 26 -80.36 -12.44 7.07
CA ASP A 26 -80.12 -11.13 6.43
C ASP A 26 -78.80 -10.39 6.75
N LEU A 27 -77.81 -10.98 7.44
CA LEU A 27 -76.51 -10.31 7.68
C LEU A 27 -75.32 -11.26 7.44
N ALA A 28 -74.74 -11.18 6.24
CA ALA A 28 -73.57 -11.95 5.85
C ALA A 28 -72.32 -11.55 6.67
N THR A 29 -71.58 -12.53 7.19
CA THR A 29 -70.30 -12.34 7.88
C THR A 29 -69.15 -12.32 6.87
N LEU A 30 -68.09 -11.57 7.16
CA LEU A 30 -66.91 -11.43 6.29
C LEU A 30 -65.64 -11.80 7.06
N GLN A 31 -64.76 -12.59 6.43
CA GLN A 31 -63.40 -12.81 6.94
C GLN A 31 -62.51 -11.64 6.51
N VAL A 32 -62.05 -10.84 7.47
CA VAL A 32 -61.23 -9.64 7.23
C VAL A 32 -59.76 -10.01 7.03
N VAL A 33 -59.27 -10.97 7.82
CA VAL A 33 -57.91 -11.50 7.73
C VAL A 33 -57.96 -13.02 7.74
N ASP A 34 -57.30 -13.67 6.78
CA ASP A 34 -57.23 -15.12 6.68
C ASP A 34 -56.10 -15.75 7.53
N GLU A 35 -55.95 -17.07 7.45
CA GLU A 35 -54.90 -17.82 8.17
C GLU A 35 -53.48 -17.48 7.69
N HIS A 36 -53.36 -16.98 6.47
CA HIS A 36 -52.12 -16.63 5.79
C HIS A 36 -51.75 -15.15 5.94
N GLN A 37 -52.40 -14.44 6.88
CA GLN A 37 -52.17 -13.02 7.18
C GLN A 37 -52.57 -12.06 6.03
N GLN A 38 -53.39 -12.49 5.08
CA GLN A 38 -53.87 -11.66 3.98
C GLN A 38 -55.13 -10.90 4.37
N PHE A 39 -55.16 -9.60 4.08
CA PHE A 39 -56.31 -8.73 4.32
C PHE A 39 -57.27 -8.77 3.12
N THR A 40 -58.58 -8.86 3.37
CA THR A 40 -59.58 -8.97 2.30
C THR A 40 -59.77 -7.65 1.52
N PRO A 41 -59.82 -7.67 0.18
CA PRO A 41 -60.19 -6.50 -0.61
C PRO A 41 -61.71 -6.21 -0.59
N GLU A 42 -62.52 -7.17 -0.16
CA GLU A 42 -63.99 -7.11 -0.26
C GLU A 42 -64.65 -6.28 0.85
N LEU A 43 -63.90 -5.85 1.86
CA LEU A 43 -64.44 -5.12 3.03
C LEU A 43 -65.19 -3.83 2.63
N GLN A 44 -64.71 -3.14 1.59
CA GLN A 44 -65.39 -1.94 1.10
C GLN A 44 -66.74 -2.24 0.45
N GLU A 45 -66.83 -3.32 -0.33
CA GLU A 45 -68.07 -3.77 -0.97
C GLU A 45 -69.10 -4.20 0.10
N TYR A 46 -68.67 -4.97 1.11
CA TYR A 46 -69.57 -5.38 2.21
C TYR A 46 -70.13 -4.19 3.00
N MET A 47 -69.30 -3.18 3.30
CA MET A 47 -69.73 -1.98 4.02
C MET A 47 -70.76 -1.15 3.24
N GLN A 48 -70.65 -1.12 1.90
CA GLN A 48 -71.54 -0.34 1.02
C GLN A 48 -72.79 -1.13 0.64
N ASP A 49 -72.63 -2.33 0.09
CA ASP A 49 -73.69 -3.04 -0.63
C ASP A 49 -74.40 -4.11 0.22
N LYS A 50 -73.75 -4.64 1.26
CA LYS A 50 -74.31 -5.72 2.10
C LYS A 50 -74.82 -5.22 3.45
N TRP A 51 -74.04 -4.41 4.15
CA TRP A 51 -74.36 -3.95 5.51
C TRP A 51 -74.99 -2.56 5.55
N ASN A 52 -74.91 -1.80 4.46
CA ASN A 52 -75.44 -0.43 4.34
C ASN A 52 -74.97 0.49 5.49
N LEU A 53 -73.73 0.31 5.95
CA LEU A 53 -73.12 1.08 7.05
C LEU A 53 -72.23 2.22 6.55
N ALA A 54 -71.78 2.18 5.29
CA ALA A 54 -70.88 3.18 4.72
C ALA A 54 -71.45 4.62 4.76
N SER A 55 -72.77 4.79 4.69
CA SER A 55 -73.42 6.10 4.75
C SER A 55 -73.67 6.64 6.16
N CYS A 56 -73.40 5.86 7.21
CA CYS A 56 -73.68 6.25 8.60
C CYS A 56 -72.70 7.30 9.17
N GLY A 57 -71.70 7.72 8.39
CA GLY A 57 -70.72 8.72 8.81
C GLY A 57 -69.97 8.26 10.06
N PHE A 58 -70.05 9.01 11.15
CA PHE A 58 -69.43 8.67 12.45
C PHE A 58 -70.39 7.95 13.41
N ASP A 59 -71.64 7.68 13.01
CA ASP A 59 -72.62 7.01 13.87
C ASP A 59 -72.52 5.49 13.72
N TYR A 60 -71.33 4.95 13.99
CA TYR A 60 -71.10 3.52 14.16
C TYR A 60 -70.10 3.29 15.29
N ASN A 61 -70.11 2.09 15.86
CA ASN A 61 -69.15 1.70 16.89
C ASN A 61 -68.50 0.38 16.50
N LEU A 62 -67.35 0.05 17.11
CA LEU A 62 -66.65 -1.21 16.86
C LEU A 62 -66.28 -1.94 18.15
N VAL A 63 -66.71 -3.20 18.24
CA VAL A 63 -66.43 -4.12 19.34
C VAL A 63 -65.61 -5.27 18.81
N ALA A 64 -64.55 -5.66 19.52
CA ALA A 64 -63.81 -6.88 19.24
C ALA A 64 -63.86 -7.82 20.45
N VAL A 65 -63.77 -9.14 20.21
CA VAL A 65 -63.58 -10.13 21.28
C VAL A 65 -62.22 -10.79 21.17
N PHE A 66 -61.57 -10.95 22.31
CA PHE A 66 -60.26 -11.57 22.46
C PHE A 66 -60.30 -12.57 23.62
N GLY A 67 -59.55 -13.67 23.52
CA GLY A 67 -59.43 -14.66 24.59
C GLY A 67 -59.08 -16.05 24.08
N SER A 68 -58.74 -16.95 24.99
CA SER A 68 -58.24 -18.29 24.65
C SER A 68 -59.21 -19.07 23.76
N GLN A 69 -58.67 -20.03 23.01
CA GLN A 69 -59.48 -20.93 22.18
C GLN A 69 -60.52 -21.69 23.04
N SER A 70 -61.70 -21.95 22.47
CA SER A 70 -62.79 -22.69 23.12
C SER A 70 -63.39 -22.04 24.38
N THR A 71 -63.16 -20.74 24.62
CA THR A 71 -63.77 -20.00 25.74
C THR A 71 -65.22 -19.53 25.46
N GLY A 72 -65.78 -19.88 24.31
CA GLY A 72 -67.14 -19.52 23.90
C GLY A 72 -67.31 -18.07 23.44
N LYS A 73 -66.31 -17.50 22.76
CA LYS A 73 -66.30 -16.14 22.20
C LYS A 73 -67.41 -15.91 21.17
N SER A 74 -67.40 -16.67 20.09
CA SER A 74 -68.40 -16.60 19.01
C SER A 74 -69.81 -16.90 19.54
N THR A 75 -69.94 -17.83 20.50
CA THR A 75 -71.21 -18.07 21.21
C THR A 75 -71.72 -16.83 21.93
N LEU A 76 -70.84 -16.11 22.63
CA LEU A 76 -71.21 -14.88 23.35
C LEU A 76 -71.59 -13.77 22.37
N LEU A 77 -70.81 -13.57 21.31
CA LEU A 77 -71.10 -12.57 20.28
C LEU A 77 -72.44 -12.80 19.60
N ASN A 78 -72.74 -14.06 19.24
CA ASN A 78 -74.01 -14.44 18.62
C ASN A 78 -75.19 -14.11 19.54
N ARG A 79 -75.07 -14.33 20.86
CA ARG A 79 -76.16 -14.02 21.81
C ARG A 79 -76.26 -12.54 22.15
N LEU A 80 -75.14 -11.85 22.29
CA LEU A 80 -75.10 -10.45 22.70
C LEU A 80 -75.53 -9.51 21.56
N PHE A 81 -75.09 -9.80 20.33
CA PHE A 81 -75.28 -8.92 19.18
C PHE A 81 -76.19 -9.50 18.09
N ASN A 82 -76.74 -10.71 18.29
CA ASN A 82 -77.53 -11.44 17.29
C ASN A 82 -76.77 -11.63 15.97
N THR A 83 -75.50 -12.03 16.08
CA THR A 83 -74.62 -12.36 14.93
C THR A 83 -74.65 -13.86 14.61
N THR A 84 -74.10 -14.23 13.46
CA THR A 84 -74.13 -15.60 12.89
C THR A 84 -72.72 -16.19 12.73
N PHE A 85 -71.79 -15.89 13.65
CA PHE A 85 -70.45 -16.48 13.62
C PHE A 85 -70.50 -18.01 13.82
N ALA A 86 -69.60 -18.72 13.15
CA ALA A 86 -69.47 -20.17 13.32
C ALA A 86 -69.09 -20.53 14.77
N VAL A 87 -69.79 -21.50 15.35
CA VAL A 87 -69.53 -21.98 16.73
C VAL A 87 -69.06 -23.43 16.68
N MET A 88 -68.17 -23.80 17.60
CA MET A 88 -67.62 -25.15 17.72
C MET A 88 -68.75 -26.18 17.86
N ASP A 89 -68.69 -27.26 17.07
CA ASP A 89 -69.50 -28.44 17.31
C ASP A 89 -68.99 -29.15 18.58
N GLU A 90 -69.89 -29.35 19.56
CA GLU A 90 -69.58 -29.90 20.89
C GLU A 90 -68.96 -31.31 20.82
N LYS A 91 -69.12 -32.02 19.71
CA LYS A 91 -68.57 -33.36 19.47
C LYS A 91 -67.05 -33.38 19.23
N ARG A 92 -66.43 -32.28 18.80
CA ARG A 92 -64.97 -32.21 18.57
C ARG A 92 -64.43 -30.86 19.06
N ARG A 93 -63.58 -30.90 20.10
CA ARG A 93 -62.82 -29.71 20.54
C ARG A 93 -61.68 -29.42 19.56
N GLN A 94 -62.00 -28.71 18.49
CA GLN A 94 -61.08 -28.26 17.44
C GLN A 94 -61.28 -26.77 17.18
N GLN A 95 -60.24 -26.12 16.65
CA GLN A 95 -60.31 -24.73 16.22
C GLN A 95 -61.51 -24.45 15.32
N THR A 96 -62.32 -23.46 15.69
CA THR A 96 -63.54 -23.08 14.96
C THR A 96 -63.38 -21.78 14.19
N THR A 97 -62.83 -20.75 14.85
CA THR A 97 -62.55 -19.46 14.21
C THR A 97 -61.11 -19.48 13.69
N LYS A 98 -60.97 -19.30 12.38
CA LYS A 98 -59.70 -19.21 11.67
C LYS A 98 -59.58 -17.81 11.11
N GLY A 99 -58.55 -17.07 11.49
CA GLY A 99 -58.42 -15.67 11.09
C GLY A 99 -59.29 -14.70 11.91
N ILE A 100 -59.59 -13.55 11.32
CA ILE A 100 -60.38 -12.48 11.95
C ILE A 100 -61.66 -12.27 11.14
N TRP A 101 -62.81 -12.35 11.81
CA TRP A 101 -64.14 -12.23 11.18
C TRP A 101 -64.85 -10.97 11.64
N LEU A 102 -65.67 -10.39 10.77
CA LEU A 102 -66.43 -9.17 11.00
C LEU A 102 -67.90 -9.37 10.63
N SER A 103 -68.79 -8.90 11.49
CA SER A 103 -70.24 -8.92 11.28
C SER A 103 -70.88 -7.65 11.82
N PRO A 104 -71.90 -7.09 11.17
CA PRO A 104 -72.75 -6.07 11.77
C PRO A 104 -73.64 -6.69 12.86
N ALA A 105 -73.95 -5.90 13.88
CA ALA A 105 -74.93 -6.27 14.91
C ALA A 105 -76.36 -5.98 14.42
N HIS A 106 -77.31 -6.84 14.79
CA HIS A 106 -78.69 -6.65 14.38
C HIS A 106 -79.36 -5.47 15.09
N GLY A 107 -79.89 -4.51 14.33
CA GLY A 107 -80.68 -3.40 14.87
C GLY A 107 -79.86 -2.27 15.52
N LYS A 108 -78.56 -2.19 15.23
CA LYS A 108 -77.68 -1.08 15.65
C LYS A 108 -76.50 -0.93 14.68
N ASN A 109 -76.05 0.30 14.46
CA ASN A 109 -74.82 0.61 13.73
C ASN A 109 -73.59 0.21 14.56
N LEU A 110 -73.32 -1.09 14.63
CA LEU A 110 -72.25 -1.65 15.44
C LEU A 110 -71.59 -2.78 14.64
N LEU A 111 -70.28 -2.68 14.48
CA LEU A 111 -69.45 -3.72 13.90
C LEU A 111 -68.85 -4.58 15.00
N VAL A 112 -68.92 -5.90 14.82
CA VAL A 112 -68.46 -6.90 15.78
C VAL A 112 -67.36 -7.74 15.13
N LEU A 113 -66.19 -7.77 15.76
CA LEU A 113 -65.02 -8.49 15.33
C LEU A 113 -64.83 -9.76 16.18
N ASP A 114 -64.90 -10.93 15.56
CA ASP A 114 -64.54 -12.21 16.17
C ASP A 114 -63.10 -12.59 15.81
N VAL A 115 -62.23 -12.57 16.82
CA VAL A 115 -60.80 -12.86 16.67
C VAL A 115 -60.56 -14.31 17.01
N GLU A 116 -59.72 -14.96 16.21
CA GLU A 116 -59.20 -16.28 16.50
C GLU A 116 -58.74 -16.43 17.97
N GLY A 117 -59.03 -17.60 18.55
CA GLY A 117 -58.63 -17.88 19.92
C GLY A 117 -57.13 -18.06 20.07
N THR A 118 -56.60 -17.55 21.18
CA THR A 118 -55.19 -17.70 21.53
C THR A 118 -54.91 -19.03 22.22
N ASP A 119 -53.64 -19.40 22.32
CA ASP A 119 -53.16 -20.64 22.97
C ASP A 119 -53.73 -21.90 22.31
N GLY A 120 -53.75 -21.91 20.97
CA GLY A 120 -54.30 -23.00 20.18
C GLY A 120 -53.33 -24.17 19.96
N ARG A 121 -53.84 -25.41 20.05
CA ARG A 121 -53.03 -26.62 19.82
C ARG A 121 -52.53 -26.70 18.39
N GLU A 122 -53.34 -26.19 17.46
CA GLU A 122 -53.11 -26.26 16.02
C GLU A 122 -51.92 -25.39 15.55
N ARG A 123 -51.60 -24.31 16.28
CA ARG A 123 -50.46 -23.41 15.97
C ARG A 123 -49.21 -23.66 16.83
N GLY A 124 -49.36 -24.35 17.97
CA GLY A 124 -48.22 -24.79 18.78
C GLY A 124 -47.43 -23.65 19.41
N GLU A 125 -46.13 -23.57 19.14
CA GLU A 125 -45.23 -22.52 19.68
C GLU A 125 -45.24 -21.22 18.85
N ASP A 126 -45.81 -21.24 17.64
CA ASP A 126 -45.89 -20.06 16.77
C ASP A 126 -47.08 -19.18 17.17
N GLN A 127 -46.78 -18.17 17.99
CA GLN A 127 -47.74 -17.21 18.52
C GLN A 127 -47.81 -15.91 17.68
N ASP A 128 -47.08 -15.80 16.57
CA ASP A 128 -46.96 -14.55 15.81
C ASP A 128 -48.34 -14.02 15.38
N PHE A 129 -49.17 -14.89 14.82
CA PHE A 129 -50.53 -14.53 14.41
C PHE A 129 -51.41 -14.07 15.59
N GLU A 130 -51.30 -14.72 16.74
CA GLU A 130 -52.07 -14.36 17.94
C GLU A 130 -51.68 -12.96 18.43
N ARG A 131 -50.40 -12.59 18.36
CA ARG A 131 -49.92 -11.24 18.71
C ARG A 131 -50.44 -10.19 17.73
N LYS A 132 -50.33 -10.48 16.43
CA LYS A 132 -50.77 -9.57 15.35
C LYS A 132 -52.27 -9.33 15.38
N SER A 133 -53.06 -10.39 15.53
CA SER A 133 -54.53 -10.32 15.59
C SER A 133 -55.04 -9.61 16.85
N ALA A 134 -54.41 -9.84 18.01
CA ALA A 134 -54.72 -9.14 19.25
C ALA A 134 -54.40 -7.65 19.17
N LEU A 135 -53.23 -7.29 18.62
CA LEU A 135 -52.81 -5.91 18.41
C LEU A 135 -53.72 -5.18 17.42
N PHE A 136 -54.08 -5.84 16.31
CA PHE A 136 -55.01 -5.29 15.33
C PHE A 136 -56.36 -4.95 15.98
N SER A 137 -56.89 -5.90 16.74
CA SER A 137 -58.17 -5.75 17.44
C SER A 137 -58.14 -4.63 18.48
N LEU A 138 -57.04 -4.50 19.22
CA LEU A 138 -56.85 -3.43 20.21
C LEU A 138 -56.76 -2.05 19.55
N ALA A 139 -56.13 -1.95 18.39
CA ALA A 139 -55.93 -0.69 17.67
C ALA A 139 -57.22 -0.16 17.05
N ILE A 140 -58.05 -1.03 16.48
CA ILE A 140 -59.28 -0.62 15.76
C ILE A 140 -60.52 -0.57 16.66
N ALA A 141 -60.57 -1.33 17.75
CA ALA A 141 -61.77 -1.43 18.59
C ALA A 141 -61.88 -0.28 19.59
N GLU A 142 -63.13 0.12 19.82
CA GLU A 142 -63.50 1.04 20.91
C GLU A 142 -63.68 0.27 22.21
N VAL A 143 -64.24 -0.93 22.09
CA VAL A 143 -64.43 -1.87 23.20
C VAL A 143 -63.80 -3.20 22.81
N LEU A 144 -62.81 -3.64 23.58
CA LEU A 144 -62.23 -4.97 23.48
C LEU A 144 -62.76 -5.83 24.61
N ILE A 145 -63.57 -6.82 24.28
CA ILE A 145 -64.06 -7.83 25.21
C ILE A 145 -62.97 -8.86 25.41
N VAL A 146 -62.46 -8.99 26.64
CA VAL A 146 -61.53 -10.05 27.03
C VAL A 146 -62.33 -11.17 27.69
N ASN A 147 -62.61 -12.22 26.93
CA ASN A 147 -63.40 -13.36 27.37
C ASN A 147 -62.49 -14.44 27.99
N MET A 148 -62.63 -14.67 29.30
CA MET A 148 -61.82 -15.61 30.06
C MET A 148 -62.66 -16.34 31.11
N TRP A 149 -62.21 -17.49 31.59
CA TRP A 149 -62.92 -18.26 32.62
C TRP A 149 -62.58 -17.73 34.02
N GLU A 150 -63.51 -17.86 34.97
CA GLU A 150 -63.28 -17.45 36.38
C GLU A 150 -61.99 -18.08 36.95
N ASN A 151 -61.73 -19.36 36.67
CA ASN A 151 -60.56 -20.10 37.14
C ASN A 151 -59.24 -19.72 36.47
N MET A 152 -59.25 -18.95 35.37
CA MET A 152 -58.05 -18.45 34.71
C MET A 152 -57.51 -17.18 35.39
N VAL A 153 -58.34 -16.50 36.19
CA VAL A 153 -57.93 -15.30 36.92
C VAL A 153 -56.84 -15.64 37.93
N GLY A 154 -55.70 -14.96 37.83
CA GLY A 154 -54.51 -15.19 38.67
C GLY A 154 -53.46 -16.13 38.07
N LEU A 155 -53.69 -16.71 36.88
CA LEU A 155 -52.69 -17.49 36.15
C LEU A 155 -52.00 -16.63 35.07
N TYR A 156 -50.67 -16.69 34.98
CA TYR A 156 -49.93 -15.91 33.99
C TYR A 156 -50.16 -16.41 32.54
N ASN A 157 -49.95 -17.72 32.30
CA ASN A 157 -50.15 -18.30 30.96
C ASN A 157 -51.64 -18.50 30.66
N GLY A 158 -52.41 -19.03 31.60
CA GLY A 158 -53.84 -19.32 31.41
C GLY A 158 -54.71 -18.08 31.15
N ALA A 159 -54.28 -16.90 31.61
CA ALA A 159 -54.95 -15.63 31.32
C ALA A 159 -54.36 -14.88 30.11
N ASN A 160 -53.40 -15.46 29.37
CA ASN A 160 -52.67 -14.84 28.26
C ASN A 160 -51.97 -13.52 28.62
N MET A 161 -51.46 -13.40 29.85
CA MET A 161 -50.80 -12.16 30.31
C MET A 161 -49.51 -11.86 29.53
N GLY A 162 -48.76 -12.90 29.15
CA GLY A 162 -47.57 -12.73 28.30
C GLY A 162 -47.89 -12.15 26.92
N LEU A 163 -49.01 -12.56 26.34
CA LEU A 163 -49.49 -12.03 25.06
C LEU A 163 -49.94 -10.57 25.19
N LEU A 164 -50.73 -10.26 26.22
CA LEU A 164 -51.16 -8.89 26.51
C LEU A 164 -49.98 -7.95 26.78
N LYS A 165 -48.92 -8.43 27.44
CA LYS A 165 -47.69 -7.66 27.63
C LYS A 165 -47.11 -7.18 26.30
N THR A 166 -46.87 -8.10 25.37
CA THR A 166 -46.32 -7.75 24.05
C THR A 166 -47.27 -6.86 23.26
N VAL A 167 -48.58 -7.15 23.30
CA VAL A 167 -49.59 -6.36 22.59
C VAL A 167 -49.65 -4.92 23.11
N PHE A 168 -49.62 -4.70 24.43
CA PHE A 168 -49.59 -3.35 25.00
C PHE A 168 -48.31 -2.61 24.68
N GLU A 169 -47.15 -3.28 24.71
CA GLU A 169 -45.86 -2.69 24.36
C GLU A 169 -45.87 -2.15 22.93
N VAL A 170 -46.26 -3.00 21.97
CA VAL A 170 -46.27 -2.62 20.54
C VAL A 170 -47.40 -1.63 20.24
N ASN A 171 -48.56 -1.73 20.89
CA ASN A 171 -49.63 -0.73 20.75
C ASN A 171 -49.19 0.65 21.24
N LEU A 172 -48.48 0.71 22.37
CA LEU A 172 -47.94 1.96 22.90
C LEU A 172 -46.91 2.59 21.94
N GLN A 173 -46.12 1.77 21.26
CA GLN A 173 -45.12 2.23 20.30
C GLN A 173 -45.70 2.68 18.95
N LEU A 174 -46.71 1.96 18.43
CA LEU A 174 -47.21 2.18 17.07
C LEU A 174 -48.40 3.14 16.97
N PHE A 175 -49.30 3.12 17.96
CA PHE A 175 -50.64 3.70 17.80
C PHE A 175 -51.05 4.69 18.90
N GLN A 176 -50.36 4.71 20.04
CA GLN A 176 -50.71 5.60 21.14
C GLN A 176 -49.78 6.83 21.16
N ALA A 177 -50.39 8.01 21.15
CA ALA A 177 -49.74 9.29 21.32
C ALA A 177 -50.51 10.11 22.36
N GLN A 178 -49.95 11.20 22.86
CA GLN A 178 -50.66 12.08 23.80
C GLN A 178 -51.98 12.59 23.18
N GLY A 179 -53.12 12.24 23.79
CA GLY A 179 -54.46 12.61 23.32
C GLY A 179 -55.13 11.59 22.40
N SER A 180 -54.59 10.38 22.25
CA SER A 180 -55.28 9.28 21.56
C SER A 180 -56.59 8.89 22.26
N PRO A 181 -57.60 8.43 21.48
CA PRO A 181 -58.83 7.91 22.05
C PRO A 181 -58.56 6.63 22.84
N LYS A 182 -59.15 6.55 24.03
CA LYS A 182 -59.01 5.37 24.90
C LYS A 182 -59.68 4.15 24.27
N THR A 183 -59.35 2.97 24.78
CA THR A 183 -60.09 1.73 24.47
C THR A 183 -60.61 1.13 25.77
N LEU A 184 -61.88 0.71 25.79
CA LEU A 184 -62.46 0.03 26.94
C LEU A 184 -62.09 -1.45 26.90
N LEU A 185 -61.38 -1.92 27.92
CA LEU A 185 -61.09 -3.34 28.13
C LEU A 185 -62.17 -3.94 29.04
N MET A 186 -63.10 -4.67 28.42
CA MET A 186 -64.21 -5.30 29.12
C MET A 186 -63.91 -6.78 29.39
N PHE A 187 -63.56 -7.11 30.62
CA PHE A 187 -63.32 -8.47 31.05
C PHE A 187 -64.63 -9.19 31.34
N ILE A 188 -64.92 -10.23 30.57
CA ILE A 188 -66.08 -11.10 30.76
C ILE A 188 -65.60 -12.41 31.36
N LEU A 189 -65.97 -12.64 32.62
CA LEU A 189 -65.65 -13.84 33.37
C LEU A 189 -66.72 -14.89 33.14
N ARG A 190 -66.34 -15.96 32.46
CA ARG A 190 -67.19 -17.10 32.11
C ARG A 190 -67.27 -18.09 33.26
N ASP A 191 -68.41 -18.76 33.33
CA ASP A 191 -68.76 -19.74 34.35
C ASP A 191 -68.61 -19.20 35.78
N TYR A 192 -69.02 -17.95 35.95
CA TYR A 192 -68.94 -17.25 37.22
C TYR A 192 -69.89 -17.87 38.25
N THR A 193 -69.30 -18.42 39.30
CA THR A 193 -70.00 -19.13 40.38
C THR A 193 -70.43 -18.22 41.53
N ALA A 194 -69.99 -16.96 41.52
CA ALA A 194 -70.17 -15.97 42.60
C ALA A 194 -69.58 -16.35 43.97
N VAL A 195 -68.78 -17.42 44.04
CA VAL A 195 -68.04 -17.80 45.26
C VAL A 195 -67.00 -16.72 45.60
N THR A 196 -66.27 -16.25 44.58
CA THR A 196 -65.38 -15.10 44.72
C THR A 196 -66.08 -13.88 44.15
N PRO A 197 -66.29 -12.80 44.93
CA PRO A 197 -66.90 -11.58 44.41
C PRO A 197 -66.12 -11.00 43.23
N ILE A 198 -66.83 -10.51 42.20
CA ILE A 198 -66.23 -9.86 41.03
C ILE A 198 -65.33 -8.67 41.38
N ALA A 199 -65.59 -7.97 42.50
CA ALA A 199 -64.75 -6.90 43.01
C ALA A 199 -63.34 -7.38 43.41
N THR A 200 -63.22 -8.62 43.89
CA THR A 200 -61.92 -9.21 44.24
C THR A 200 -61.20 -9.67 42.98
N LEU A 201 -61.89 -10.35 42.06
CA LEU A 201 -61.31 -10.83 40.80
C LEU A 201 -60.84 -9.66 39.92
N SER A 202 -61.64 -8.58 39.84
CA SER A 202 -61.26 -7.35 39.14
C SER A 202 -60.03 -6.70 39.76
N LYS A 203 -59.94 -6.63 41.09
CA LYS A 203 -58.75 -6.10 41.76
C LYS A 203 -57.49 -6.91 41.42
N THR A 204 -57.59 -8.24 41.43
CA THR A 204 -56.47 -9.11 41.05
C THR A 204 -56.04 -8.87 39.60
N LEU A 205 -56.99 -8.83 38.66
CA LEU A 205 -56.70 -8.57 37.25
C LEU A 205 -56.08 -7.18 37.03
N MET A 206 -56.62 -6.14 37.69
CA MET A 206 -56.07 -4.78 37.62
C MET A 206 -54.63 -4.74 38.12
N GLN A 207 -54.33 -5.40 39.26
CA GLN A 207 -52.96 -5.47 39.78
C GLN A 207 -52.00 -6.17 38.82
N ASP A 208 -52.44 -7.23 38.14
CA ASP A 208 -51.59 -7.94 37.19
C ASP A 208 -51.36 -7.12 35.92
N LEU A 209 -52.37 -6.41 35.43
CA LEU A 209 -52.26 -5.49 34.29
C LEU A 209 -51.34 -4.29 34.62
N GLU A 210 -51.45 -3.72 35.82
CA GLU A 210 -50.57 -2.64 36.29
C GLU A 210 -49.10 -3.12 36.39
N LYS A 211 -48.85 -4.31 36.92
CA LYS A 211 -47.50 -4.91 36.95
C LYS A 211 -46.95 -5.10 35.54
N ILE A 212 -47.77 -5.60 34.62
CA ILE A 212 -47.38 -5.76 33.22
C ILE A 212 -46.99 -4.41 32.63
N TRP A 213 -47.83 -3.39 32.83
CA TRP A 213 -47.62 -2.03 32.33
C TRP A 213 -46.31 -1.39 32.82
N ILE A 214 -45.97 -1.59 34.10
CA ILE A 214 -44.71 -1.10 34.68
C ILE A 214 -43.51 -1.82 34.06
N SER A 215 -43.66 -3.08 33.66
CA SER A 215 -42.59 -3.91 33.09
C SER A 215 -42.36 -3.75 31.58
N LEU A 216 -43.10 -2.85 30.91
CA LEU A 216 -42.98 -2.58 29.47
C LEU A 216 -41.81 -1.65 29.16
N ASN A 217 -41.14 -1.83 28.01
CA ASN A 217 -40.19 -0.85 27.51
C ASN A 217 -40.94 0.29 26.83
N LYS A 218 -41.20 1.37 27.58
CA LYS A 218 -41.97 2.52 27.08
C LYS A 218 -41.09 3.42 26.20
N PRO A 219 -41.61 3.94 25.07
CA PRO A 219 -40.89 4.89 24.24
C PRO A 219 -40.69 6.25 24.93
N ALA A 220 -39.71 7.03 24.46
CA ALA A 220 -39.38 8.34 25.01
C ALA A 220 -40.62 9.26 25.02
N GLY A 221 -40.91 9.85 26.18
CA GLY A 221 -42.11 10.68 26.39
C GLY A 221 -43.30 9.95 27.04
N HIS A 222 -43.28 8.62 27.13
CA HIS A 222 -44.33 7.81 27.79
C HIS A 222 -43.86 7.13 29.09
N GLU A 223 -42.67 7.43 29.59
CA GLU A 223 -42.04 6.79 30.76
C GLU A 223 -42.93 6.82 32.01
N THR A 224 -43.56 7.96 32.28
CA THR A 224 -44.43 8.19 33.44
C THR A 224 -45.90 7.84 33.21
N SER A 225 -46.27 7.37 32.02
CA SER A 225 -47.67 7.06 31.68
C SER A 225 -48.20 5.86 32.46
N GLN A 226 -49.47 5.93 32.83
CA GLN A 226 -50.22 4.85 33.49
C GLN A 226 -51.12 4.14 32.49
N ILE A 227 -51.48 2.89 32.79
CA ILE A 227 -52.36 2.10 31.92
C ILE A 227 -53.74 2.75 31.78
N SER A 228 -54.21 3.43 32.83
CA SER A 228 -55.47 4.19 32.89
C SER A 228 -55.49 5.43 32.00
N ASP A 229 -54.33 5.91 31.52
CA ASP A 229 -54.27 7.03 30.57
C ASP A 229 -54.80 6.60 29.19
N PHE A 230 -54.65 5.32 28.83
CA PHE A 230 -54.99 4.78 27.52
C PHE A 230 -56.18 3.80 27.53
N PHE A 231 -56.42 3.15 28.67
CA PHE A 231 -57.46 2.12 28.80
C PHE A 231 -58.38 2.39 29.98
N ASP A 232 -59.66 2.17 29.77
CA ASP A 232 -60.63 2.05 30.86
C ASP A 232 -61.01 0.57 31.02
N PHE A 233 -61.51 0.19 32.20
CA PHE A 233 -61.72 -1.21 32.55
C PHE A 233 -63.16 -1.45 33.03
N ALA A 234 -63.78 -2.51 32.52
CA ALA A 234 -65.08 -3.00 32.97
C ALA A 234 -65.03 -4.51 33.22
N PHE A 235 -65.80 -4.99 34.20
CA PHE A 235 -65.82 -6.40 34.59
C PHE A 235 -67.27 -6.87 34.68
N GLU A 236 -67.57 -8.01 34.05
CA GLU A 236 -68.89 -8.64 34.07
C GLU A 236 -68.76 -10.16 34.27
N GLY A 237 -69.61 -10.74 35.11
CA GLY A 237 -69.61 -12.18 35.40
C GLY A 237 -70.80 -12.87 34.74
N LEU A 238 -70.55 -13.82 33.85
CA LEU A 238 -71.59 -14.62 33.21
C LEU A 238 -71.71 -15.99 33.88
N PRO A 239 -72.91 -16.39 34.35
CA PRO A 239 -73.16 -17.73 34.90
C PRO A 239 -72.86 -18.85 33.90
N HIS A 240 -72.76 -20.08 34.39
CA HIS A 240 -72.44 -21.23 33.55
C HIS A 240 -73.53 -21.48 32.50
N LYS A 241 -73.15 -21.50 31.20
CA LYS A 241 -74.09 -21.63 30.06
C LYS A 241 -74.93 -22.92 30.12
N VAL A 242 -74.28 -24.06 30.34
CA VAL A 242 -74.94 -25.39 30.31
C VAL A 242 -75.73 -25.70 31.59
N PHE A 243 -75.14 -25.48 32.77
CA PHE A 243 -75.78 -25.82 34.06
C PHE A 243 -76.81 -24.80 34.54
N THR A 244 -76.71 -23.53 34.11
CA THR A 244 -77.63 -22.47 34.53
C THR A 244 -78.07 -21.60 33.34
N PRO A 245 -78.74 -22.17 32.33
CA PRO A 245 -79.05 -21.48 31.08
C PRO A 245 -79.92 -20.23 31.29
N GLU A 246 -80.97 -20.30 32.11
CA GLU A 246 -81.86 -19.15 32.38
C GLU A 246 -81.12 -17.96 32.98
N LYS A 247 -80.23 -18.20 33.94
CA LYS A 247 -79.41 -17.15 34.57
C LYS A 247 -78.40 -16.58 33.58
N PHE A 248 -77.83 -17.43 32.72
CA PHE A 248 -76.94 -16.99 31.66
C PHE A 248 -77.66 -16.08 30.66
N GLU A 249 -78.80 -16.49 30.13
CA GLU A 249 -79.58 -15.67 29.18
C GLU A 249 -80.03 -14.35 29.82
N SER A 250 -80.47 -14.36 31.08
CA SER A 250 -80.82 -13.14 31.82
C SER A 250 -79.63 -12.18 32.00
N ALA A 251 -78.45 -12.72 32.35
CA ALA A 251 -77.23 -11.93 32.47
C ALA A 251 -76.77 -11.36 31.11
N VAL A 252 -76.83 -12.16 30.05
CA VAL A 252 -76.52 -11.70 28.67
C VAL A 252 -77.52 -10.64 28.21
N ALA A 253 -78.81 -10.79 28.50
CA ALA A 253 -79.83 -9.79 28.20
C ALA A 253 -79.55 -8.47 28.95
N THR A 254 -79.17 -8.55 30.22
CA THR A 254 -78.76 -7.38 31.02
C THR A 254 -77.55 -6.70 30.40
N LEU A 255 -76.52 -7.47 30.03
CA LEU A 255 -75.33 -6.95 29.36
C LEU A 255 -75.67 -6.32 27.99
N LYS A 256 -76.58 -6.94 27.22
CA LYS A 256 -77.06 -6.42 25.93
C LYS A 256 -77.67 -5.04 26.08
N THR A 257 -78.44 -4.79 27.14
CA THR A 257 -79.02 -3.44 27.36
C THR A 257 -77.95 -2.36 27.45
N ARG A 258 -76.76 -2.65 28.00
CA ARG A 258 -75.64 -1.71 28.12
C ARG A 258 -74.99 -1.36 26.78
N PHE A 259 -75.06 -2.26 25.79
CA PHE A 259 -74.58 -2.03 24.43
C PHE A 259 -75.62 -1.33 23.55
N TYR A 260 -76.92 -1.53 23.77
CA TYR A 260 -77.97 -1.02 22.88
C TYR A 260 -78.62 0.28 23.37
N ASN A 261 -78.89 0.40 24.68
CA ASN A 261 -79.64 1.53 25.24
C ASN A 261 -78.75 2.76 25.48
N ASN A 262 -78.75 3.70 24.53
CA ASN A 262 -77.99 4.95 24.58
C ASN A 262 -78.46 5.96 25.65
N THR A 263 -79.65 5.78 26.23
CA THR A 263 -80.19 6.66 27.28
C THR A 263 -79.89 6.18 28.70
N GLY A 264 -79.35 4.97 28.86
CA GLY A 264 -79.02 4.39 30.15
C GLY A 264 -77.74 4.98 30.75
N THR A 265 -77.71 5.16 32.07
CA THR A 265 -76.52 5.63 32.81
C THR A 265 -75.31 4.68 32.71
N ASN A 266 -75.55 3.41 32.31
CA ASN A 266 -74.54 2.37 32.19
C ASN A 266 -74.21 2.02 30.73
N TYR A 267 -74.49 2.93 29.79
CA TYR A 267 -74.16 2.77 28.39
C TYR A 267 -72.65 2.68 28.19
N ILE A 268 -72.20 1.72 27.37
CA ILE A 268 -70.79 1.35 27.25
C ILE A 268 -70.00 2.30 26.34
N PHE A 269 -70.58 2.72 25.21
CA PHE A 269 -69.86 3.54 24.24
C PHE A 269 -69.82 5.00 24.70
N GLY A 270 -68.62 5.58 24.70
CA GLY A 270 -68.38 6.96 25.08
C GLY A 270 -67.63 7.72 23.98
N PRO A 271 -67.73 9.06 23.92
CA PRO A 271 -67.00 9.87 22.94
C PRO A 271 -65.49 9.69 23.04
N SER A 272 -64.98 9.35 24.23
CA SER A 272 -63.57 9.09 24.51
C SER A 272 -63.03 7.82 23.85
N TYR A 273 -63.90 6.88 23.46
CA TYR A 273 -63.50 5.61 22.84
C TYR A 273 -63.55 5.64 21.32
N HIS A 274 -64.39 6.51 20.76
CA HIS A 274 -64.62 6.60 19.33
C HIS A 274 -63.36 7.08 18.59
N LYS A 275 -62.95 6.33 17.55
CA LYS A 275 -61.69 6.62 16.83
C LYS A 275 -61.79 7.78 15.83
N HIS A 276 -62.98 8.37 15.66
CA HIS A 276 -63.27 9.51 14.77
C HIS A 276 -62.91 9.25 13.30
N ILE A 277 -63.22 8.04 12.84
CA ILE A 277 -63.07 7.63 11.44
C ILE A 277 -64.48 7.49 10.88
N PRO A 278 -64.80 8.03 9.70
CA PRO A 278 -66.10 7.83 9.10
C PRO A 278 -66.21 6.42 8.50
N ALA A 279 -67.42 5.85 8.47
CA ALA A 279 -67.66 4.46 8.09
C ALA A 279 -67.18 4.10 6.67
N ASP A 280 -67.20 5.06 5.74
CA ASP A 280 -66.66 4.91 4.38
C ASP A 280 -65.12 4.82 4.34
N GLY A 281 -64.45 5.46 5.29
CA GLY A 281 -62.99 5.43 5.45
C GLY A 281 -62.47 4.23 6.25
N PHE A 282 -63.34 3.52 6.96
CA PHE A 282 -62.96 2.40 7.83
C PHE A 282 -62.18 1.27 7.13
N PRO A 283 -62.58 0.78 5.92
CA PRO A 283 -61.85 -0.31 5.26
C PRO A 283 -60.38 0.01 5.01
N ARG A 284 -60.10 1.21 4.49
CA ARG A 284 -58.72 1.67 4.24
C ARG A 284 -57.93 1.89 5.51
N TYR A 285 -58.58 2.37 6.56
CA TYR A 285 -57.95 2.51 7.87
C TYR A 285 -57.54 1.14 8.43
N ALA A 286 -58.44 0.17 8.43
CA ALA A 286 -58.17 -1.19 8.89
C ALA A 286 -57.04 -1.84 8.10
N GLU A 287 -57.05 -1.74 6.77
CA GLU A 287 -55.97 -2.25 5.91
C GLU A 287 -54.61 -1.60 6.26
N SER A 288 -54.59 -0.27 6.45
CA SER A 288 -53.36 0.45 6.81
C SER A 288 -52.80 0.03 8.17
N ILE A 289 -53.66 -0.19 9.16
CA ILE A 289 -53.25 -0.69 10.48
C ILE A 289 -52.70 -2.11 10.36
N TRP A 290 -53.36 -2.99 9.62
CA TRP A 290 -52.88 -4.36 9.41
C TRP A 290 -51.52 -4.39 8.70
N ALA A 291 -51.35 -3.58 7.64
CA ALA A 291 -50.09 -3.46 6.94
C ALA A 291 -48.95 -2.98 7.86
N LYS A 292 -49.20 -1.97 8.71
CA LYS A 292 -48.22 -1.50 9.70
C LYS A 292 -47.81 -2.61 10.68
N ILE A 293 -48.76 -3.41 11.14
CA ILE A 293 -48.52 -4.54 12.04
C ILE A 293 -47.64 -5.60 11.36
N LEU A 294 -47.92 -5.95 10.10
CA LEU A 294 -47.12 -6.93 9.34
C LEU A 294 -45.68 -6.46 9.10
N THR A 295 -45.48 -5.17 8.89
CA THR A 295 -44.13 -4.62 8.64
C THR A 295 -43.26 -4.49 9.89
N ASN A 296 -43.84 -4.64 11.09
CA ASN A 296 -43.09 -4.45 12.34
C ASN A 296 -42.28 -5.70 12.70
N ARG A 297 -40.95 -5.56 12.73
CA ARG A 297 -39.99 -6.61 13.09
C ARG A 297 -39.98 -6.96 14.57
N ASP A 298 -40.45 -6.07 15.45
CA ASP A 298 -40.46 -6.30 16.91
C ASP A 298 -41.51 -7.35 17.32
N LEU A 299 -42.48 -7.63 16.43
CA LEU A 299 -43.44 -8.72 16.60
C LEU A 299 -42.87 -10.08 16.15
N ASP A 300 -41.84 -10.07 15.29
CA ASP A 300 -41.16 -11.25 14.75
C ASP A 300 -40.15 -11.78 15.76
N LEU A 301 -40.67 -12.33 16.85
CA LEU A 301 -39.87 -12.95 17.91
C LEU A 301 -39.52 -14.39 17.49
N PRO A 302 -38.22 -14.73 17.40
CA PRO A 302 -37.81 -16.09 17.06
C PRO A 302 -38.38 -17.09 18.05
N THR A 303 -38.73 -18.29 17.56
CA THR A 303 -39.23 -19.35 18.42
C THR A 303 -38.18 -19.77 19.45
N GLN A 304 -38.61 -20.35 20.57
CA GLN A 304 -37.68 -20.85 21.59
C GLN A 304 -36.68 -21.86 21.02
N GLN A 305 -37.11 -22.65 20.04
CA GLN A 305 -36.27 -23.59 19.30
C GLN A 305 -35.19 -22.88 18.46
N GLN A 306 -35.53 -21.78 17.78
CA GLN A 306 -34.56 -21.00 17.01
C GLN A 306 -33.54 -20.29 17.92
N LEU A 307 -33.97 -19.73 19.05
CA LEU A 307 -33.07 -19.12 20.04
C LEU A 307 -32.10 -20.14 20.64
N LEU A 308 -32.59 -21.33 21.00
CA LEU A 308 -31.75 -22.41 21.50
C LEU A 308 -30.76 -22.89 20.42
N ALA A 309 -31.22 -23.07 19.19
CA ALA A 309 -30.37 -23.44 18.06
C ALA A 309 -29.24 -22.42 17.85
N GLN A 310 -29.56 -21.13 17.96
CA GLN A 310 -28.58 -20.05 17.83
C GLN A 310 -27.51 -20.14 18.91
N TYR A 311 -27.91 -20.27 20.19
CA TYR A 311 -26.98 -20.41 21.31
C TYR A 311 -26.07 -21.64 21.15
N ARG A 312 -26.64 -22.78 20.75
CA ARG A 312 -25.89 -24.03 20.57
C ARG A 312 -24.90 -23.97 19.41
N CYS A 313 -25.30 -23.41 18.27
CA CYS A 313 -24.40 -23.21 17.14
C CYS A 313 -23.22 -22.30 17.52
N ASP A 314 -23.47 -21.25 18.29
CA ASP A 314 -22.41 -20.34 18.77
C ASP A 314 -21.45 -21.01 19.77
N GLU A 315 -21.97 -21.87 20.65
CA GLU A 315 -21.18 -22.67 21.59
C GLU A 315 -20.25 -23.65 20.86
N ILE A 316 -20.80 -24.41 19.89
CA ILE A 316 -20.05 -25.35 19.05
C ILE A 316 -18.96 -24.61 18.27
N GLY A 317 -19.32 -23.49 17.63
CA GLY A 317 -18.37 -22.67 16.88
C GLY A 317 -17.20 -22.17 17.74
N ARG A 318 -17.47 -21.80 19.01
CA ARG A 318 -16.41 -21.37 19.94
C ARG A 318 -15.44 -22.50 20.28
N GLY A 319 -15.93 -23.71 20.55
CA GLY A 319 -15.07 -24.85 20.86
C GLY A 319 -14.17 -25.26 19.68
N ILE A 320 -14.72 -25.23 18.46
CA ILE A 320 -13.93 -25.54 17.25
C ILE A 320 -12.90 -24.45 16.96
N LEU A 321 -13.24 -23.18 17.22
CA LEU A 321 -12.34 -22.05 17.02
C LEU A 321 -11.05 -22.17 17.86
N GLU A 322 -11.12 -22.71 19.07
CA GLU A 322 -9.92 -22.93 19.90
C GLU A 322 -8.96 -23.92 19.24
N THR A 323 -9.50 -24.99 18.63
CA THR A 323 -8.69 -25.97 17.88
C THR A 323 -8.07 -25.35 16.62
N PHE A 324 -8.84 -24.50 15.93
CA PHE A 324 -8.36 -23.75 14.77
C PHE A 324 -7.20 -22.80 15.10
N VAL A 325 -7.32 -22.06 16.22
CA VAL A 325 -6.28 -21.12 16.66
C VAL A 325 -4.98 -21.87 17.00
N GLU A 326 -5.06 -23.03 17.66
CA GLU A 326 -3.86 -23.82 17.96
C GLU A 326 -3.22 -24.40 16.68
N ALA A 327 -4.02 -24.85 15.71
CA ALA A 327 -3.52 -25.34 14.42
C ALA A 327 -2.81 -24.25 13.60
N THR A 328 -3.30 -23.01 13.66
CA THR A 328 -2.77 -21.86 12.89
C THR A 328 -1.67 -21.08 13.61
N LYS A 329 -1.38 -21.41 14.87
CA LYS A 329 -0.37 -20.75 15.73
C LYS A 329 1.04 -20.77 15.14
N SER A 330 1.37 -21.78 14.34
CA SER A 330 2.70 -21.95 13.73
C SER A 330 3.00 -20.93 12.61
N TYR A 331 1.97 -20.31 12.02
CA TYR A 331 2.15 -19.35 10.93
C TYR A 331 2.77 -18.04 11.41
N ARG A 332 2.28 -17.48 12.52
CA ARG A 332 2.68 -16.14 12.98
C ARG A 332 4.19 -16.00 13.20
N PRO A 333 4.88 -16.89 13.95
CA PRO A 333 6.32 -16.77 14.15
C PRO A 333 7.14 -16.91 12.87
N ARG A 334 6.68 -17.75 11.92
CA ARG A 334 7.35 -17.95 10.63
C ARG A 334 7.23 -16.69 9.77
N LEU A 335 6.04 -16.10 9.71
CA LEU A 335 5.79 -14.87 8.96
C LEU A 335 6.51 -13.67 9.58
N ASP A 336 6.50 -13.53 10.91
CA ASP A 336 7.20 -12.43 11.60
C ASP A 336 8.73 -12.50 11.38
N SER A 337 9.28 -13.70 11.13
CA SER A 337 10.71 -13.89 10.77
C SER A 337 11.05 -13.48 9.34
N GLY A 338 10.06 -13.13 8.51
CA GLY A 338 10.23 -12.77 7.10
C GLY A 338 10.18 -13.96 6.13
N LEU A 339 9.80 -15.16 6.60
CA LEU A 339 9.65 -16.34 5.75
C LEU A 339 8.39 -16.21 4.88
N VAL A 340 8.51 -16.60 3.61
CA VAL A 340 7.37 -16.79 2.69
C VAL A 340 7.05 -18.28 2.67
N ILE A 341 5.81 -18.64 2.98
CA ILE A 341 5.34 -20.02 3.05
C ILE A 341 4.65 -20.39 1.74
N ASP A 342 5.21 -21.33 0.98
CA ASP A 342 4.78 -21.53 -0.41
C ASP A 342 3.37 -22.16 -0.54
N ASP A 343 3.01 -23.09 0.36
CA ASP A 343 1.73 -23.84 0.31
C ASP A 343 0.69 -23.38 1.35
N MET A 344 0.79 -22.13 1.83
CA MET A 344 -0.09 -21.58 2.87
C MET A 344 -1.58 -21.70 2.52
N GLY A 345 -1.97 -21.46 1.26
CA GLY A 345 -3.36 -21.51 0.83
C GLY A 345 -3.97 -22.90 1.01
N HIS A 346 -3.30 -23.94 0.49
CA HIS A 346 -3.79 -25.32 0.60
C HIS A 346 -3.80 -25.84 2.05
N GLU A 347 -2.76 -25.53 2.83
CA GLU A 347 -2.72 -25.91 4.25
C GLU A 347 -3.87 -25.26 5.05
N THR A 348 -4.11 -23.96 4.84
CA THR A 348 -5.18 -23.23 5.53
C THR A 348 -6.57 -23.67 5.09
N GLU A 349 -6.75 -23.98 3.80
CA GLU A 349 -7.98 -24.55 3.26
C GLU A 349 -8.31 -25.90 3.91
N THR A 350 -7.33 -26.80 4.01
CA THR A 350 -7.49 -28.11 4.67
C THR A 350 -7.91 -27.95 6.14
N ILE A 351 -7.33 -26.97 6.85
CA ILE A 351 -7.69 -26.67 8.24
C ILE A 351 -9.14 -26.16 8.33
N ILE A 352 -9.55 -25.24 7.44
CA ILE A 352 -10.91 -24.69 7.44
C ILE A 352 -11.93 -25.79 7.10
N GLU A 353 -11.66 -26.64 6.12
CA GLU A 353 -12.54 -27.77 5.76
C GLU A 353 -12.74 -28.72 6.93
N SER A 354 -11.67 -29.04 7.69
CA SER A 354 -11.75 -29.85 8.90
C SER A 354 -12.61 -29.20 10.00
N CYS A 355 -12.46 -27.89 10.18
CA CYS A 355 -13.28 -27.12 11.13
C CYS A 355 -14.76 -27.07 10.71
N LEU A 356 -15.04 -26.85 9.42
CA LEU A 356 -16.40 -26.85 8.87
C LEU A 356 -17.04 -28.24 8.98
N ALA A 357 -16.31 -29.32 8.69
CA ALA A 357 -16.81 -30.69 8.85
C ALA A 357 -17.17 -30.99 10.31
N SER A 358 -16.36 -30.51 11.26
CA SER A 358 -16.66 -30.64 12.70
C SER A 358 -17.89 -29.82 13.10
N PHE A 359 -18.02 -28.61 12.58
CA PHE A 359 -19.19 -27.76 12.82
C PHE A 359 -20.46 -28.39 12.23
N ASP A 360 -20.39 -28.89 11.01
CA ASP A 360 -21.51 -29.52 10.30
C ASP A 360 -21.97 -30.80 11.00
N ARG A 361 -21.05 -31.61 11.55
CA ARG A 361 -21.38 -32.81 12.32
C ARG A 361 -22.23 -32.51 13.57
N ASP A 362 -21.90 -31.42 14.27
CA ASP A 362 -22.46 -31.12 15.58
C ASP A 362 -23.66 -30.14 15.48
N ALA A 363 -23.66 -29.21 14.52
CA ALA A 363 -24.67 -28.15 14.36
C ALA A 363 -25.82 -28.50 13.37
N SER A 364 -25.65 -29.46 12.46
CA SER A 364 -26.69 -29.83 11.46
C SER A 364 -27.98 -30.41 12.05
N ARG A 365 -27.99 -30.76 13.34
CA ARG A 365 -29.14 -31.31 14.05
C ARG A 365 -30.16 -30.24 14.45
N TYR A 366 -29.75 -28.97 14.45
CA TYR A 366 -30.57 -27.84 14.86
C TYR A 366 -31.36 -27.28 13.66
N ASN A 367 -32.14 -26.22 13.89
CA ASN A 367 -32.93 -25.58 12.84
C ASN A 367 -32.07 -25.26 11.60
N PRO A 368 -32.51 -25.65 10.38
CA PRO A 368 -31.69 -25.57 9.18
C PRO A 368 -31.34 -24.14 8.76
N ASP A 369 -32.25 -23.18 9.00
CA ASP A 369 -32.04 -21.78 8.62
C ASP A 369 -31.02 -21.12 9.56
N VAL A 370 -31.15 -21.39 10.87
CA VAL A 370 -30.18 -20.93 11.86
C VAL A 370 -28.81 -21.56 11.62
N TYR A 371 -28.75 -22.86 11.35
CA TYR A 371 -27.52 -23.58 11.04
C TYR A 371 -26.82 -23.01 9.80
N LYS A 372 -27.51 -22.85 8.67
CA LYS A 372 -26.91 -22.29 7.43
C LYS A 372 -26.36 -20.89 7.66
N ARG A 373 -27.12 -20.02 8.34
CA ARG A 373 -26.68 -18.67 8.69
C ARG A 373 -25.44 -18.70 9.59
N LYS A 374 -25.47 -19.50 10.65
CA LYS A 374 -24.35 -19.63 11.61
C LYS A 374 -23.11 -20.26 11.01
N ARG A 375 -23.27 -21.19 10.07
CA ARG A 375 -22.16 -21.78 9.31
C ARG A 375 -21.45 -20.74 8.45
N ALA A 376 -22.20 -19.86 7.78
CA ALA A 376 -21.62 -18.74 7.02
C ALA A 376 -20.90 -17.75 7.93
N GLU A 377 -21.53 -17.33 9.03
CA GLU A 377 -20.88 -16.46 10.05
C GLU A 377 -19.59 -17.09 10.60
N PHE A 378 -19.58 -18.41 10.81
CA PHE A 378 -18.40 -19.13 11.28
C PHE A 378 -17.28 -19.14 10.24
N LEU A 379 -17.60 -19.40 8.96
CA LEU A 379 -16.63 -19.34 7.86
C LEU A 379 -16.00 -17.95 7.71
N ASP A 380 -16.81 -16.90 7.79
CA ASP A 380 -16.32 -15.50 7.74
C ASP A 380 -15.39 -15.19 8.91
N LYS A 381 -15.66 -15.76 10.10
CA LYS A 381 -14.80 -15.60 11.26
C LYS A 381 -13.45 -16.30 11.09
N LEU A 382 -13.42 -17.51 10.54
CA LEU A 382 -12.18 -18.25 10.26
C LEU A 382 -11.32 -17.54 9.22
N THR A 383 -11.94 -17.10 8.12
CA THR A 383 -11.25 -16.36 7.05
C THR A 383 -10.72 -15.01 7.55
N SER A 384 -11.48 -14.27 8.36
CA SER A 384 -11.03 -13.01 8.94
C SER A 384 -9.75 -13.14 9.79
N ILE A 385 -9.60 -14.23 10.55
CA ILE A 385 -8.38 -14.48 11.34
C ILE A 385 -7.18 -14.76 10.44
N LEU A 386 -7.38 -15.54 9.37
CA LEU A 386 -6.30 -15.90 8.43
C LEU A 386 -5.91 -14.74 7.50
N HIS A 387 -6.82 -13.81 7.22
CA HIS A 387 -6.55 -12.65 6.40
C HIS A 387 -5.35 -11.84 6.93
N ILE A 388 -5.19 -11.76 8.24
CA ILE A 388 -4.04 -11.08 8.86
C ILE A 388 -2.71 -11.78 8.49
N ASN A 389 -2.71 -13.12 8.48
CA ASN A 389 -1.54 -13.91 8.09
C ASN A 389 -1.27 -13.80 6.58
N TYR A 390 -2.33 -13.74 5.77
CA TYR A 390 -2.22 -13.53 4.32
C TYR A 390 -1.59 -12.17 3.99
N MET A 391 -2.02 -11.09 4.64
CA MET A 391 -1.43 -9.76 4.45
C MET A 391 0.05 -9.72 4.84
N GLU A 392 0.42 -10.39 5.93
CA GLU A 392 1.82 -10.50 6.34
C GLU A 392 2.67 -11.31 5.34
N GLN A 393 2.12 -12.39 4.80
CA GLN A 393 2.73 -13.17 3.72
C GLN A 393 2.98 -12.30 2.47
N LEU A 394 2.01 -11.48 2.05
CA LEU A 394 2.18 -10.55 0.91
C LEU A 394 3.26 -9.50 1.20
N ARG A 395 3.34 -8.99 2.43
CA ARG A 395 4.40 -8.06 2.86
C ARG A 395 5.80 -8.71 2.78
N ASN A 396 5.93 -9.97 3.18
CA ASN A 396 7.18 -10.72 3.05
C ASN A 396 7.53 -11.01 1.59
N LEU A 397 6.54 -11.38 0.79
CA LEU A 397 6.69 -11.60 -0.64
C LEU A 397 7.17 -10.33 -1.35
N HIS A 398 6.64 -9.17 -0.96
CA HIS A 398 7.05 -7.86 -1.46
C HIS A 398 8.54 -7.60 -1.21
N LYS A 399 8.99 -7.75 0.04
CA LYS A 399 10.41 -7.60 0.41
C LYS A 399 11.30 -8.60 -0.33
N ARG A 400 10.89 -9.87 -0.42
CA ARG A 400 11.63 -10.93 -1.14
C ARG A 400 11.72 -10.60 -2.63
N GLY A 401 10.63 -10.13 -3.23
CA GLY A 401 10.52 -9.74 -4.63
C GLY A 401 11.48 -8.60 -4.98
N ILE A 402 11.59 -7.57 -4.14
CA ILE A 402 12.53 -6.46 -4.33
C ILE A 402 13.99 -6.96 -4.30
N VAL A 403 14.34 -7.83 -3.35
CA VAL A 403 15.70 -8.39 -3.25
C VAL A 403 16.01 -9.27 -4.47
N GLN A 404 15.07 -10.11 -4.90
CA GLN A 404 15.21 -10.94 -6.09
C GLN A 404 15.35 -10.09 -7.36
N PHE A 405 14.51 -9.07 -7.53
CA PHE A 405 14.58 -8.14 -8.65
C PHE A 405 15.95 -7.48 -8.76
N ASN A 406 16.47 -6.92 -7.65
CA ASN A 406 17.80 -6.31 -7.62
C ASN A 406 18.91 -7.31 -7.97
N LYS A 407 18.83 -8.54 -7.46
CA LYS A 407 19.82 -9.58 -7.74
C LYS A 407 19.77 -10.05 -9.20
N SER A 408 18.56 -10.26 -9.75
CA SER A 408 18.36 -10.65 -11.15
C SER A 408 18.82 -9.55 -12.10
N LEU A 409 18.52 -8.28 -11.80
CA LEU A 409 18.98 -7.15 -12.59
C LEU A 409 20.52 -7.04 -12.57
N GLN A 410 21.16 -7.12 -11.40
CA GLN A 410 22.62 -7.12 -11.31
C GLN A 410 23.26 -8.28 -12.06
N ALA A 411 22.63 -9.47 -12.07
CA ALA A 411 23.14 -10.61 -12.80
C ALA A 411 23.07 -10.41 -14.33
N LYS A 412 21.94 -9.90 -14.84
CA LYS A 412 21.76 -9.62 -16.28
C LYS A 412 22.68 -8.48 -16.76
N LEU A 413 22.92 -7.46 -15.93
CA LEU A 413 23.78 -6.33 -16.25
C LEU A 413 25.29 -6.65 -16.29
N LYS A 414 25.72 -7.83 -15.83
CA LYS A 414 27.12 -8.27 -16.00
C LYS A 414 27.51 -8.51 -17.46
N GLY A 415 26.53 -8.68 -18.36
CA GLY A 415 26.75 -8.88 -19.80
C GLY A 415 27.00 -7.60 -20.61
N GLY A 416 26.89 -6.42 -19.98
CA GLY A 416 27.01 -5.11 -20.63
C GLY A 416 25.73 -4.27 -20.52
N ASP A 417 25.87 -2.95 -20.62
CA ASP A 417 24.76 -1.99 -20.46
C ASP A 417 23.96 -1.77 -21.77
N SER A 418 24.29 -2.45 -22.88
CA SER A 418 23.66 -2.25 -24.21
C SER A 418 22.20 -2.72 -24.28
N GLU A 419 21.80 -3.66 -23.41
CA GLU A 419 20.46 -4.23 -23.32
C GLU A 419 19.80 -3.89 -21.97
N PHE A 420 20.17 -2.75 -21.38
CA PHE A 420 19.69 -2.36 -20.05
C PHE A 420 18.16 -2.36 -19.97
N ALA A 421 17.49 -1.72 -20.93
CA ALA A 421 16.04 -1.55 -20.88
C ALA A 421 15.25 -2.84 -21.13
N SER A 422 15.69 -3.69 -22.06
CA SER A 422 15.08 -5.02 -22.27
C SER A 422 15.30 -5.94 -21.06
N SER A 423 16.50 -5.91 -20.46
CA SER A 423 16.81 -6.66 -19.24
C SER A 423 15.98 -6.21 -18.05
N LEU A 424 15.76 -4.90 -17.92
CA LEU A 424 14.94 -4.29 -16.88
C LEU A 424 13.47 -4.69 -17.01
N ARG A 425 12.90 -4.61 -18.22
CA ARG A 425 11.53 -5.06 -18.52
C ARG A 425 11.34 -6.55 -18.22
N ALA A 426 12.29 -7.39 -18.66
CA ALA A 426 12.23 -8.83 -18.40
C ALA A 426 12.29 -9.15 -16.90
N CYS A 427 13.19 -8.51 -16.14
CA CYS A 427 13.25 -8.67 -14.69
C CYS A 427 11.98 -8.17 -13.98
N ARG A 428 11.38 -7.08 -14.46
CA ARG A 428 10.11 -6.55 -13.92
C ARG A 428 8.98 -7.55 -14.13
N GLN A 429 8.82 -8.06 -15.35
CA GLN A 429 7.77 -9.03 -15.68
C GLN A 429 7.94 -10.36 -14.93
N GLU A 430 9.19 -10.81 -14.77
CA GLU A 430 9.54 -11.99 -13.96
C GLU A 430 9.18 -11.78 -12.47
N ALA A 431 9.49 -10.60 -11.92
CA ALA A 431 9.15 -10.26 -10.54
C ALA A 431 7.63 -10.14 -10.32
N GLU A 432 6.91 -9.51 -11.26
CA GLU A 432 5.46 -9.38 -11.21
C GLU A 432 4.75 -10.74 -11.29
N SER A 433 5.10 -11.57 -12.28
CA SER A 433 4.51 -12.91 -12.44
C SER A 433 4.76 -13.78 -11.21
N THR A 434 5.98 -13.78 -10.68
CA THR A 434 6.31 -14.52 -9.45
C THR A 434 5.49 -14.02 -8.26
N PHE A 435 5.30 -12.70 -8.12
CA PHE A 435 4.49 -12.14 -7.04
C PHE A 435 3.02 -12.57 -7.17
N ARG A 436 2.43 -12.42 -8.36
CA ARG A 436 1.02 -12.78 -8.61
C ARG A 436 0.76 -14.27 -8.39
N ASP A 437 1.63 -15.14 -8.92
CA ASP A 437 1.49 -16.59 -8.75
C ASP A 437 1.52 -16.99 -7.27
N MET A 438 2.43 -16.41 -6.48
CA MET A 438 2.54 -16.70 -5.05
C MET A 438 1.39 -16.09 -4.24
N ALA A 439 0.89 -14.92 -4.62
CA ALA A 439 -0.28 -14.29 -4.00
C ALA A 439 -1.55 -15.12 -4.21
N VAL A 440 -1.71 -15.73 -5.39
CA VAL A 440 -2.82 -16.65 -5.70
C VAL A 440 -2.67 -17.96 -4.92
N LYS A 441 -1.47 -18.57 -4.89
CA LYS A 441 -1.23 -19.81 -4.13
C LYS A 441 -1.39 -19.65 -2.61
N SER A 442 -1.19 -18.44 -2.09
CA SER A 442 -1.34 -18.14 -0.66
C SER A 442 -2.79 -17.79 -0.28
N ARG A 443 -3.69 -17.60 -1.26
CA ARG A 443 -5.11 -17.24 -1.05
C ARG A 443 -5.96 -18.50 -0.87
N VAL A 444 -7.00 -18.40 -0.04
CA VAL A 444 -8.01 -19.44 0.15
C VAL A 444 -9.13 -19.32 -0.90
N SER A 445 -9.56 -20.44 -1.48
CA SER A 445 -10.46 -20.48 -2.66
C SER A 445 -11.81 -19.77 -2.46
N PHE A 446 -12.42 -19.93 -1.29
CA PHE A 446 -13.73 -19.36 -0.95
C PHE A 446 -13.67 -17.97 -0.31
N ALA A 447 -12.48 -17.41 -0.10
CA ALA A 447 -12.32 -16.06 0.45
C ALA A 447 -12.08 -15.05 -0.68
N ASP A 448 -12.79 -13.91 -0.64
CA ASP A 448 -12.63 -12.83 -1.61
C ASP A 448 -11.56 -11.83 -1.17
N TRP A 449 -10.34 -12.32 -0.93
CA TRP A 449 -9.22 -11.47 -0.56
C TRP A 449 -8.59 -10.84 -1.81
N SER A 450 -8.57 -9.51 -1.83
CA SER A 450 -7.90 -8.75 -2.88
C SER A 450 -6.40 -8.65 -2.63
N TYR A 451 -5.60 -8.92 -3.66
CA TYR A 451 -4.15 -8.73 -3.67
C TYR A 451 -3.71 -7.60 -4.62
N GLU A 452 -4.64 -6.94 -5.30
CA GLU A 452 -4.33 -5.92 -6.31
C GLU A 452 -3.66 -4.69 -5.71
N GLU A 453 -4.08 -4.26 -4.51
CA GLU A 453 -3.43 -3.13 -3.82
C GLU A 453 -1.96 -3.46 -3.46
N PRO A 454 -1.63 -4.58 -2.78
CA PRO A 454 -0.24 -4.99 -2.56
C PRO A 454 0.58 -5.15 -3.85
N VAL A 455 -0.02 -5.65 -4.94
CA VAL A 455 0.65 -5.73 -6.24
C VAL A 455 0.94 -4.34 -6.80
N SER A 456 -0.02 -3.41 -6.73
CA SER A 456 0.17 -2.05 -7.21
C SER A 456 1.28 -1.32 -6.46
N GLN A 457 1.37 -1.50 -5.13
CA GLN A 457 2.45 -0.96 -4.30
C GLN A 457 3.80 -1.57 -4.68
N PHE A 458 3.84 -2.89 -4.89
CA PHE A 458 5.05 -3.59 -5.36
C PHE A 458 5.54 -3.05 -6.70
N LEU A 459 4.64 -2.90 -7.68
CA LEU A 459 4.97 -2.39 -9.00
C LEU A 459 5.44 -0.94 -8.95
N PHE A 460 4.84 -0.11 -8.10
CA PHE A 460 5.28 1.28 -7.89
C PHE A 460 6.71 1.34 -7.35
N GLU A 461 7.04 0.54 -6.32
CA GLU A 461 8.41 0.52 -5.78
C GLU A 461 9.42 -0.07 -6.78
N LEU A 462 9.02 -1.07 -7.58
CA LEU A 462 9.85 -1.55 -8.69
C LEU A 462 10.15 -0.45 -9.71
N ASP A 463 9.19 0.44 -9.98
CA ASP A 463 9.37 1.59 -10.88
C ASP A 463 10.29 2.67 -10.31
N GLU A 464 10.19 2.94 -9.00
CA GLU A 464 11.16 3.82 -8.32
C GLU A 464 12.58 3.25 -8.37
N ILE A 465 12.75 1.95 -8.13
CA ILE A 465 14.06 1.30 -8.24
C ILE A 465 14.55 1.31 -9.70
N ALA A 466 13.67 1.04 -10.66
CA ALA A 466 13.98 1.06 -12.08
C ALA A 466 14.48 2.44 -12.54
N THR A 467 13.80 3.52 -12.13
CA THR A 467 14.22 4.90 -12.46
C THR A 467 15.56 5.26 -11.82
N LEU A 468 15.78 4.89 -10.56
CA LEU A 468 17.07 5.07 -9.89
C LEU A 468 18.21 4.35 -10.64
N LYS A 469 18.00 3.07 -10.97
CA LYS A 469 19.01 2.26 -11.71
C LYS A 469 19.25 2.77 -13.12
N ARG A 470 18.23 3.29 -13.80
CA ARG A 470 18.38 3.95 -15.09
C ARG A 470 19.27 5.19 -14.97
N ASN A 471 19.04 6.04 -13.97
CA ASN A 471 19.86 7.24 -13.75
C ASN A 471 21.32 6.90 -13.42
N GLU A 472 21.57 5.91 -12.56
CA GLU A 472 22.92 5.40 -12.28
C GLU A 472 23.61 4.88 -13.55
N ALA A 473 22.88 4.16 -14.41
CA ALA A 473 23.43 3.64 -15.67
C ALA A 473 23.73 4.76 -16.69
N LEU A 474 22.86 5.77 -16.82
CA LEU A 474 23.09 6.95 -17.66
C LEU A 474 24.32 7.74 -17.20
N GLN A 475 24.50 7.95 -15.90
CA GLN A 475 25.70 8.63 -15.37
C GLN A 475 26.99 7.84 -15.67
N ARG A 476 26.96 6.50 -15.54
CA ARG A 476 28.09 5.64 -15.93
C ARG A 476 28.38 5.75 -17.43
N MET A 477 27.34 5.77 -18.27
CA MET A 477 27.48 5.96 -19.71
C MET A 477 28.15 7.31 -20.05
N VAL A 478 27.65 8.42 -19.50
CA VAL A 478 28.20 9.76 -19.73
C VAL A 478 29.67 9.83 -19.30
N SER A 479 30.00 9.28 -18.13
CA SER A 479 31.39 9.24 -17.64
C SER A 479 32.30 8.40 -18.55
N GLY A 480 31.79 7.28 -19.08
CA GLY A 480 32.52 6.44 -20.04
C GLY A 480 32.76 7.15 -21.38
N LEU A 481 31.77 7.90 -21.87
CA LEU A 481 31.91 8.72 -23.09
C LEU A 481 32.91 9.86 -22.89
N GLN A 482 32.86 10.57 -21.76
CA GLN A 482 33.84 11.61 -21.44
C GLN A 482 35.27 11.07 -21.40
N LYS A 483 35.46 9.86 -20.86
CA LYS A 483 36.76 9.19 -20.88
C LYS A 483 37.21 8.85 -22.30
N LEU A 484 36.32 8.34 -23.16
CA LEU A 484 36.62 8.06 -24.56
C LEU A 484 37.05 9.33 -25.32
N ILE A 485 36.40 10.46 -25.06
CA ILE A 485 36.75 11.76 -25.63
C ILE A 485 38.14 12.20 -25.13
N LEU A 486 38.40 12.06 -23.83
CA LEU A 486 39.68 12.44 -23.24
C LEU A 486 40.82 11.59 -23.81
N ASP A 487 40.67 10.26 -23.79
CA ASP A 487 41.68 9.31 -24.30
C ASP A 487 41.91 9.48 -25.82
N GLY A 488 40.87 9.83 -26.58
CA GLY A 488 40.95 10.06 -28.02
C GLY A 488 41.61 11.38 -28.43
N LEU A 489 41.59 12.40 -27.57
CA LEU A 489 42.11 13.74 -27.89
C LEU A 489 43.39 14.09 -27.13
N SER A 490 43.56 13.70 -25.85
CA SER A 490 44.63 14.23 -25.00
C SER A 490 46.03 13.90 -25.52
N ASP A 491 46.31 12.62 -25.73
CA ASP A 491 47.64 12.13 -26.10
C ASP A 491 47.89 12.28 -27.61
N PRO A 492 46.92 11.95 -28.50
CA PRO A 492 47.10 12.18 -29.93
C PRO A 492 47.39 13.64 -30.29
N ILE A 493 46.70 14.62 -29.69
CA ILE A 493 46.97 16.04 -29.94
C ILE A 493 48.41 16.42 -29.54
N ILE A 494 48.93 15.88 -28.42
CA ILE A 494 50.31 16.16 -28.01
C ILE A 494 51.31 15.61 -29.03
N VAL A 495 51.08 14.39 -29.52
CA VAL A 495 51.93 13.77 -30.54
C VAL A 495 51.92 14.60 -31.83
N GLU A 496 50.73 15.00 -32.28
CA GLU A 496 50.58 15.81 -33.50
C GLU A 496 51.19 17.22 -33.36
N LEU A 497 51.08 17.85 -32.19
CA LEU A 497 51.67 19.18 -31.94
C LEU A 497 53.20 19.15 -31.80
N ASN A 498 53.80 18.00 -31.51
CA ASN A 498 55.26 17.86 -31.46
C ASN A 498 55.88 17.74 -32.86
N ASP A 499 55.13 17.23 -33.85
CA ASP A 499 55.56 17.17 -35.25
C ASP A 499 55.03 18.38 -36.04
N MET A 500 55.83 19.45 -36.09
CA MET A 500 55.45 20.77 -36.66
C MET A 500 55.51 20.83 -38.20
N GLY A 501 55.05 19.77 -38.87
CA GLY A 501 54.95 19.66 -40.33
C GLY A 501 53.91 20.61 -40.96
N PRO A 502 53.92 20.77 -42.30
CA PRO A 502 52.90 21.57 -43.02
C PRO A 502 51.49 20.97 -42.95
N ASP A 503 51.37 19.69 -42.63
CA ASP A 503 50.14 18.89 -42.54
C ASP A 503 49.62 18.69 -41.10
N MET A 504 50.26 19.30 -40.10
CA MET A 504 49.89 19.21 -38.68
C MET A 504 48.40 19.47 -38.43
N TRP A 505 47.86 20.57 -38.96
CA TRP A 505 46.45 20.93 -38.77
C TRP A 505 45.49 19.93 -39.43
N SER A 506 45.88 19.33 -40.55
CA SER A 506 45.08 18.28 -41.21
C SER A 506 45.05 17.00 -40.37
N ARG A 507 46.16 16.62 -39.72
CA ARG A 507 46.20 15.44 -38.83
C ARG A 507 45.45 15.66 -37.53
N ILE A 508 45.54 16.86 -36.95
CA ILE A 508 44.73 17.27 -35.79
C ILE A 508 43.23 17.27 -36.15
N SER A 509 42.87 17.78 -37.34
CA SER A 509 41.48 17.76 -37.82
C SER A 509 40.96 16.32 -37.99
N ASN A 510 41.72 15.43 -38.62
CA ASN A 510 41.33 14.03 -38.78
C ASN A 510 41.14 13.33 -37.42
N THR A 511 42.06 13.54 -36.48
CA THR A 511 41.96 12.99 -35.12
C THR A 511 40.70 13.48 -34.40
N PHE A 512 40.37 14.77 -34.55
CA PHE A 512 39.15 15.35 -34.02
C PHE A 512 37.89 14.74 -34.68
N GLN A 513 37.85 14.68 -36.01
CA GLN A 513 36.73 14.11 -36.77
C GLN A 513 36.49 12.63 -36.42
N ASP A 514 37.54 11.83 -36.32
CA ASP A 514 37.44 10.42 -35.97
C ASP A 514 36.94 10.23 -34.53
N THR A 515 37.38 11.09 -33.61
CA THR A 515 36.91 11.04 -32.21
C THR A 515 35.45 11.45 -32.09
N VAL A 516 35.03 12.49 -32.82
CA VAL A 516 33.61 12.88 -32.90
C VAL A 516 32.77 11.74 -33.47
N LYS A 517 33.15 11.16 -34.61
CA LYS A 517 32.42 10.04 -35.24
C LYS A 517 32.27 8.84 -34.31
N ARG A 518 33.36 8.40 -33.67
CA ARG A 518 33.33 7.29 -32.70
C ARG A 518 32.44 7.59 -31.49
N THR A 519 32.51 8.80 -30.97
CA THR A 519 31.67 9.23 -29.82
C THR A 519 30.19 9.23 -30.22
N LEU A 520 29.84 9.73 -31.40
CA LEU A 520 28.47 9.77 -31.90
C LEU A 520 27.89 8.37 -32.18
N GLU A 521 28.69 7.46 -32.72
CA GLU A 521 28.29 6.07 -32.91
C GLU A 521 28.01 5.37 -31.58
N GLU A 522 28.90 5.54 -30.60
CA GLU A 522 28.75 4.96 -29.26
C GLU A 522 27.54 5.54 -28.50
N VAL A 523 27.28 6.85 -28.63
CA VAL A 523 26.08 7.50 -28.08
C VAL A 523 24.82 6.89 -28.69
N ARG A 524 24.75 6.73 -30.02
CA ARG A 524 23.57 6.16 -30.68
C ARG A 524 23.32 4.71 -30.29
N VAL A 525 24.38 3.89 -30.20
CA VAL A 525 24.26 2.48 -29.79
C VAL A 525 23.79 2.37 -28.34
N LYS A 526 24.39 3.14 -27.42
CA LYS A 526 24.03 3.07 -26.00
C LYS A 526 22.68 3.70 -25.69
N SER A 527 22.33 4.85 -26.28
CA SER A 527 21.05 5.51 -26.05
C SER A 527 19.84 4.67 -26.51
N ARG A 528 19.99 3.87 -27.57
CA ARG A 528 18.98 2.87 -27.97
C ARG A 528 18.77 1.78 -26.90
N GLY A 529 19.83 1.39 -26.19
CA GLY A 529 19.78 0.43 -25.08
C GLY A 529 19.04 0.94 -23.84
N PHE A 530 18.79 2.25 -23.74
CA PHE A 530 18.12 2.91 -22.62
C PHE A 530 16.71 3.44 -22.94
N GLU A 531 16.17 3.14 -24.13
CA GLU A 531 14.85 3.62 -24.60
C GLU A 531 14.69 5.14 -24.61
N ALA A 532 15.78 5.87 -24.90
CA ALA A 532 15.70 7.30 -25.12
C ALA A 532 14.88 7.60 -26.38
N SER A 533 14.05 8.64 -26.33
CA SER A 533 13.34 9.13 -27.51
C SER A 533 14.31 9.68 -28.56
N ASP A 534 13.91 9.70 -29.83
CA ASP A 534 14.76 10.26 -30.90
C ASP A 534 15.10 11.75 -30.61
N GLU A 535 14.20 12.50 -29.98
CA GLU A 535 14.44 13.88 -29.55
C GLU A 535 15.49 14.00 -28.43
N GLU A 536 15.48 13.08 -27.46
CA GLU A 536 16.49 13.01 -26.40
C GLU A 536 17.86 12.58 -26.94
N ILE A 537 17.88 11.68 -27.94
CA ILE A 537 19.11 11.26 -28.62
C ILE A 537 19.74 12.44 -29.35
N GLU A 538 18.97 13.19 -30.13
CA GLU A 538 19.49 14.37 -30.85
C GLU A 538 19.98 15.45 -29.88
N THR A 539 19.25 15.68 -28.78
CA THR A 539 19.71 16.62 -27.74
C THR A 539 21.03 16.17 -27.10
N SER A 540 21.16 14.87 -26.79
CA SER A 540 22.38 14.30 -26.21
C SER A 540 23.56 14.34 -27.19
N VAL A 541 23.30 14.16 -28.48
CA VAL A 541 24.30 14.29 -29.56
C VAL A 541 24.86 15.71 -29.61
N VAL A 542 23.99 16.73 -29.59
CA VAL A 542 24.40 18.14 -29.59
C VAL A 542 25.20 18.49 -28.34
N GLU A 543 24.80 17.99 -27.18
CA GLU A 543 25.55 18.22 -25.93
C GLU A 543 26.94 17.57 -25.98
N MET A 544 27.03 16.34 -26.48
CA MET A 544 28.31 15.63 -26.64
C MET A 544 29.22 16.33 -27.65
N GLN A 545 28.70 16.81 -28.79
CA GLN A 545 29.48 17.59 -29.76
C GLN A 545 30.11 18.83 -29.13
N LYS A 546 29.34 19.57 -28.32
CA LYS A 546 29.85 20.72 -27.56
C LYS A 546 30.92 20.31 -26.54
N GLN A 547 30.72 19.19 -25.83
CA GLN A 547 31.72 18.69 -24.88
C GLN A 547 33.03 18.29 -25.58
N VAL A 548 32.95 17.62 -26.73
CA VAL A 548 34.13 17.24 -27.53
C VAL A 548 34.90 18.49 -27.97
N TRP A 549 34.20 19.53 -28.43
CA TRP A 549 34.82 20.83 -28.77
C TRP A 549 35.48 21.50 -27.58
N GLN A 550 34.80 21.55 -26.42
CA GLN A 550 35.38 22.15 -25.21
C GLN A 550 36.64 21.44 -24.75
N VAL A 551 36.66 20.10 -24.79
CA VAL A 551 37.85 19.29 -24.45
C VAL A 551 38.97 19.56 -25.45
N PHE A 552 38.65 19.55 -26.75
CA PHE A 552 39.61 19.83 -27.83
C PHE A 552 40.22 21.23 -27.70
N HIS A 553 39.39 22.27 -27.61
CA HIS A 553 39.82 23.65 -27.49
C HIS A 553 40.65 23.86 -26.21
N ARG A 554 40.18 23.37 -25.06
CA ARG A 554 40.93 23.45 -23.80
C ARG A 554 42.31 22.80 -23.94
N LYS A 555 42.38 21.61 -24.55
CA LYS A 555 43.66 20.91 -24.73
C LYS A 555 44.60 21.66 -25.65
N LEU A 556 44.09 22.23 -26.75
CA LEU A 556 44.90 23.08 -27.63
C LEU A 556 45.42 24.32 -26.91
N VAL A 557 44.58 25.02 -26.14
CA VAL A 557 45.00 26.20 -25.37
C VAL A 557 46.06 25.84 -24.32
N GLU A 558 45.90 24.72 -23.61
CA GLU A 558 46.90 24.22 -22.65
C GLU A 558 48.24 23.87 -23.32
N GLU A 559 48.21 23.19 -24.46
CA GLU A 559 49.43 22.81 -25.17
C GLU A 559 50.08 23.97 -25.91
N THR A 560 49.32 25.01 -26.28
CA THR A 560 49.83 26.23 -26.91
C THR A 560 50.26 27.32 -25.92
N ASP A 561 50.35 27.00 -24.62
CA ASP A 561 50.90 27.92 -23.63
C ASP A 561 52.32 28.40 -24.02
N PRO A 562 52.65 29.70 -23.87
CA PRO A 562 53.93 30.25 -24.29
C PRO A 562 55.16 29.52 -23.74
N SER A 563 55.08 28.93 -22.55
CA SER A 563 56.21 28.18 -21.97
C SER A 563 56.49 26.86 -22.69
N ARG A 564 55.43 26.10 -23.03
CA ARG A 564 55.54 24.83 -23.74
C ARG A 564 55.87 25.04 -25.22
N MET A 565 55.27 26.07 -25.82
CA MET A 565 55.55 26.45 -27.20
C MET A 565 57.01 26.88 -27.39
N LEU A 566 57.58 27.61 -26.43
CA LEU A 566 58.99 27.99 -26.47
C LEU A 566 59.91 26.75 -26.51
N VAL A 567 59.63 25.73 -25.70
CA VAL A 567 60.39 24.47 -25.68
C VAL A 567 60.28 23.74 -27.03
N ARG A 568 59.08 23.65 -27.61
CA ARG A 568 58.88 23.00 -28.92
C ARG A 568 59.59 23.74 -30.05
N LEU A 569 59.45 25.07 -30.11
CA LEU A 569 60.11 25.91 -31.11
C LEU A 569 61.63 25.83 -30.99
N LYS A 570 62.15 25.79 -29.76
CA LYS A 570 63.58 25.59 -29.50
C LYS A 570 64.05 24.23 -29.98
N SER A 571 63.35 23.14 -29.64
CA SER A 571 63.71 21.79 -30.09
C SER A 571 63.81 21.73 -31.61
N PHE A 572 62.81 22.29 -32.32
CA PHE A 572 62.81 22.33 -33.77
C PHE A 572 63.95 23.18 -34.36
N PHE A 573 64.25 24.33 -33.73
CA PHE A 573 65.41 25.12 -34.10
C PHE A 573 66.72 24.34 -33.88
N GLU A 574 66.88 23.69 -32.74
CA GLU A 574 68.06 22.89 -32.41
C GLU A 574 68.23 21.69 -33.35
N ASP A 575 67.15 21.02 -33.74
CA ASP A 575 67.19 19.91 -34.71
C ASP A 575 67.75 20.36 -36.07
N LYS A 576 67.42 21.58 -36.51
CA LYS A 576 67.94 22.13 -37.77
C LYS A 576 69.33 22.75 -37.65
N PHE A 577 69.64 23.36 -36.50
CA PHE A 577 70.88 24.10 -36.29
C PHE A 577 72.02 23.22 -35.77
N ARG A 578 71.73 22.30 -34.83
CA ARG A 578 72.74 21.46 -34.16
C ARG A 578 72.91 20.10 -34.81
N TYR A 579 71.96 19.62 -35.63
CA TYR A 579 72.07 18.32 -36.30
C TYR A 579 72.09 18.46 -37.83
N ASP A 580 72.80 17.55 -38.49
CA ASP A 580 72.86 17.46 -39.94
C ASP A 580 71.61 16.75 -40.52
N GLU A 581 71.50 16.67 -41.84
CA GLU A 581 70.37 16.01 -42.51
C GLU A 581 70.26 14.50 -42.23
N LYS A 582 71.29 13.90 -41.61
CA LYS A 582 71.32 12.49 -41.19
C LYS A 582 71.03 12.33 -39.69
N GLY A 583 70.70 13.41 -38.99
CA GLY A 583 70.39 13.40 -37.55
C GLY A 583 71.64 13.27 -36.66
N LEU A 584 72.84 13.49 -37.19
CA LEU A 584 74.08 13.47 -36.42
C LEU A 584 74.40 14.89 -35.92
N PRO A 585 74.89 15.06 -34.67
CA PRO A 585 75.33 16.35 -34.16
C PRO A 585 76.40 16.98 -35.06
N ARG A 586 76.17 18.22 -35.49
CA ARG A 586 77.11 19.02 -36.28
C ARG A 586 78.30 19.41 -35.41
N MET A 587 79.49 19.07 -35.89
CA MET A 587 80.75 19.58 -35.33
C MET A 587 81.24 20.73 -36.22
N TRP A 588 81.24 21.94 -35.65
CA TRP A 588 81.65 23.15 -36.36
C TRP A 588 83.15 23.18 -36.60
N LYS A 589 83.57 23.36 -37.85
CA LYS A 589 84.95 23.64 -38.24
C LYS A 589 85.15 25.14 -38.48
N PRO A 590 86.39 25.65 -38.42
CA PRO A 590 86.67 27.08 -38.65
C PRO A 590 86.23 27.62 -40.03
N ASP A 591 86.09 26.74 -41.02
CA ASP A 591 85.70 27.09 -42.40
C ASP A 591 84.18 26.95 -42.66
N ASP A 592 83.37 26.52 -41.68
CA ASP A 592 81.94 26.27 -41.85
C ASP A 592 81.09 27.56 -41.74
N ASP A 593 80.07 27.69 -42.59
CA ASP A 593 79.12 28.82 -42.58
C ASP A 593 78.05 28.67 -41.49
N ILE A 594 78.38 29.07 -40.26
CA ILE A 594 77.45 29.09 -39.13
C ILE A 594 76.32 30.10 -39.36
N ASP A 595 76.63 31.25 -39.96
CA ASP A 595 75.70 32.37 -40.13
C ASP A 595 74.58 32.03 -41.12
N GLY A 596 74.91 31.34 -42.22
CA GLY A 596 73.94 30.84 -43.20
C GLY A 596 73.03 29.73 -42.64
N VAL A 597 73.60 28.76 -41.90
CA VAL A 597 72.81 27.68 -41.27
C VAL A 597 71.89 28.23 -40.19
N PHE A 598 72.37 29.18 -39.39
CA PHE A 598 71.56 29.88 -38.39
C PHE A 598 70.40 30.64 -39.02
N THR A 599 70.66 31.41 -40.08
CA THR A 599 69.62 32.19 -40.78
C THR A 599 68.58 31.27 -41.42
N LYS A 600 69.00 30.14 -41.99
CA LYS A 600 68.10 29.12 -42.54
C LYS A 600 67.21 28.50 -41.45
N ALA A 601 67.80 28.02 -40.35
CA ALA A 601 67.07 27.44 -39.23
C ALA A 601 66.10 28.45 -38.59
N ARG A 602 66.53 29.71 -38.44
CA ARG A 602 65.70 30.80 -37.93
C ARG A 602 64.50 31.09 -38.83
N ASN A 603 64.71 31.19 -40.14
CA ASN A 603 63.62 31.46 -41.09
C ASN A 603 62.62 30.29 -41.13
N GLU A 604 63.10 29.05 -41.06
CA GLU A 604 62.24 27.86 -40.99
C GLU A 604 61.39 27.84 -39.70
N THR A 605 61.96 28.22 -38.55
CA THR A 605 61.20 28.33 -37.29
C THR A 605 60.26 29.55 -37.27
N ASP A 606 60.61 30.67 -37.93
CA ASP A 606 59.80 31.89 -37.96
C ASP A 606 58.44 31.68 -38.66
N VAL A 607 58.40 30.83 -39.70
CA VAL A 607 57.17 30.41 -40.38
C VAL A 607 56.20 29.73 -39.41
N LEU A 608 56.69 29.00 -38.41
CA LEU A 608 55.85 28.27 -37.47
C LEU A 608 55.00 29.20 -36.58
N PHE A 609 55.49 30.40 -36.25
CA PHE A 609 54.72 31.35 -35.42
C PHE A 609 53.38 31.73 -36.07
N SER A 610 53.36 31.94 -37.38
CA SER A 610 52.13 32.24 -38.13
C SER A 610 51.12 31.10 -38.13
N ARG A 611 51.58 29.85 -37.95
CA ARG A 611 50.71 28.66 -37.91
C ARG A 611 50.01 28.44 -36.57
N PHE A 612 50.51 29.04 -35.49
CA PHE A 612 49.96 28.93 -34.14
C PHE A 612 49.12 30.15 -33.72
N GLU A 613 48.90 31.12 -34.61
CA GLU A 613 48.07 32.30 -34.35
C GLU A 613 46.58 31.91 -34.24
N ARG A 614 46.11 31.07 -35.15
CA ARG A 614 44.71 30.65 -35.26
C ARG A 614 44.60 29.16 -35.58
N ILE A 615 43.55 28.50 -35.09
CA ILE A 615 43.19 27.13 -35.47
C ILE A 615 42.86 27.13 -36.97
N SER A 616 43.70 26.45 -37.75
CA SER A 616 43.56 26.37 -39.22
C SER A 616 42.84 25.08 -39.64
N ILE A 617 41.57 24.96 -39.26
CA ILE A 617 40.67 23.89 -39.72
C ILE A 617 39.58 24.54 -40.58
N GLU A 618 39.14 23.87 -41.66
CA GLU A 618 38.09 24.39 -42.55
C GLU A 618 36.82 24.77 -41.76
N PRO A 619 36.35 26.04 -41.79
CA PRO A 619 35.22 26.50 -40.99
C PRO A 619 33.91 25.73 -41.26
N ASP A 620 33.71 25.30 -42.50
CA ASP A 620 32.53 24.53 -42.92
C ASP A 620 32.53 23.14 -42.24
N THR A 621 33.70 22.49 -42.14
CA THR A 621 33.81 21.19 -41.44
C THR A 621 33.58 21.30 -39.93
N LEU A 622 33.95 22.43 -39.31
CA LEU A 622 33.75 22.67 -37.88
C LEU A 622 32.28 22.97 -37.54
N THR A 623 31.62 23.77 -38.38
CA THR A 623 30.21 24.13 -38.21
C THR A 623 29.28 22.93 -38.44
N ASP A 624 29.61 22.04 -39.37
CA ASP A 624 28.87 20.79 -39.60
C ASP A 624 29.03 19.78 -38.44
N LEU A 625 30.14 19.81 -37.71
CA LEU A 625 30.45 18.83 -36.65
C LEU A 625 30.03 19.26 -35.25
N VAL A 626 29.99 20.57 -34.96
CA VAL A 626 29.82 21.11 -33.61
C VAL A 626 28.73 22.19 -33.53
N GLY A 627 28.30 22.76 -34.66
CA GLY A 627 27.37 23.89 -34.72
C GLY A 627 28.09 25.25 -34.73
N PRO A 628 27.39 26.38 -34.47
CA PRO A 628 27.98 27.71 -34.53
C PRO A 628 29.05 27.88 -33.44
N ILE A 629 30.27 28.22 -33.86
CA ILE A 629 31.42 28.48 -32.98
C ILE A 629 31.74 29.98 -33.04
N ASP A 630 32.04 30.58 -31.89
CA ASP A 630 32.45 31.97 -31.81
C ASP A 630 33.85 32.16 -32.41
N ASP A 631 34.03 33.20 -33.23
CA ASP A 631 35.29 33.48 -33.93
C ASP A 631 36.48 33.73 -32.97
N SER A 632 36.18 34.08 -31.71
CA SER A 632 37.15 34.23 -30.62
C SER A 632 37.79 32.90 -30.18
N ASP A 633 37.06 31.79 -30.27
CA ASP A 633 37.54 30.47 -29.83
C ASP A 633 38.51 29.84 -30.85
N LEU A 634 38.66 30.46 -32.02
CA LEU A 634 39.61 30.04 -33.05
C LEU A 634 40.99 30.68 -32.86
N VAL A 635 41.11 31.72 -32.04
CA VAL A 635 42.37 32.43 -31.77
C VAL A 635 43.11 31.76 -30.61
N LEU A 636 44.22 31.07 -30.90
CA LEU A 636 45.02 30.37 -29.88
C LEU A 636 45.99 31.31 -29.16
N LEU A 637 46.71 32.12 -29.94
CA LEU A 637 47.68 33.08 -29.42
C LEU A 637 47.31 34.48 -29.89
N SER A 638 46.94 35.34 -28.95
CA SER A 638 46.75 36.76 -29.23
C SER A 638 48.03 37.39 -29.81
N PRO A 639 47.94 38.40 -30.69
CA PRO A 639 49.09 39.03 -31.33
C PRO A 639 50.18 39.50 -30.35
N SER A 640 49.79 39.98 -29.15
CA SER A 640 50.72 40.40 -28.09
C SER A 640 51.48 39.24 -27.42
N LYS A 641 50.83 38.07 -27.29
CA LYS A 641 51.48 36.84 -26.79
C LYS A 641 52.48 36.32 -27.82
N LEU A 642 52.11 36.34 -29.10
CA LEU A 642 52.97 35.89 -30.20
C LEU A 642 54.23 36.76 -30.31
N SER A 643 54.11 38.09 -30.23
CA SER A 643 55.28 38.98 -30.22
C SER A 643 56.19 38.71 -29.02
N SER A 644 55.62 38.52 -27.83
CA SER A 644 56.40 38.21 -26.62
C SER A 644 57.09 36.84 -26.69
N LEU A 645 56.45 35.84 -27.31
CA LEU A 645 57.02 34.52 -27.52
C LEU A 645 58.18 34.59 -28.53
N ARG A 646 58.02 35.34 -29.61
CA ARG A 646 59.05 35.59 -30.61
C ARG A 646 60.28 36.26 -30.00
N ASP A 647 60.09 37.27 -29.18
CA ASP A 647 61.20 37.94 -28.47
C ASP A 647 61.94 37.02 -27.51
N ARG A 648 61.22 36.14 -26.79
CA ARG A 648 61.84 35.16 -25.88
C ARG A 648 62.61 34.09 -26.67
N PHE A 649 62.02 33.58 -27.75
CA PHE A 649 62.66 32.60 -28.63
C PHE A 649 63.96 33.16 -29.23
N LEU A 650 63.94 34.40 -29.74
CA LEU A 650 65.13 35.04 -30.32
C LEU A 650 66.28 35.11 -29.30
N ARG A 651 66.02 35.48 -28.04
CA ARG A 651 67.05 35.52 -26.99
C ARG A 651 67.70 34.16 -26.73
N GLU A 652 66.93 33.08 -26.72
CA GLU A 652 67.47 31.73 -26.48
C GLU A 652 68.26 31.19 -27.67
N VAL A 653 67.78 31.49 -28.87
CA VAL A 653 68.43 31.09 -30.12
C VAL A 653 69.73 31.85 -30.34
N ASP A 654 69.77 33.15 -30.04
CA ASP A 654 71.00 33.96 -30.08
C ASP A 654 72.05 33.45 -29.09
N ALA A 655 71.64 33.00 -27.89
CA ALA A 655 72.54 32.37 -26.94
C ALA A 655 73.14 31.06 -27.51
N SER A 656 72.31 30.22 -28.12
CA SER A 656 72.74 28.96 -28.74
C SER A 656 73.71 29.17 -29.91
N PHE A 657 73.52 30.25 -30.66
CA PHE A 657 74.43 30.67 -31.73
C PHE A 657 75.77 31.20 -31.21
N LEU A 658 75.76 32.00 -30.14
CA LEU A 658 76.98 32.45 -29.48
C LEU A 658 77.80 31.28 -28.92
N ASP A 659 77.13 30.27 -28.37
CA ASP A 659 77.79 29.05 -27.89
C ASP A 659 78.40 28.24 -29.03
N ALA A 660 77.72 28.12 -30.17
CA ALA A 660 78.29 27.51 -31.38
C ALA A 660 79.56 28.25 -31.84
N LYS A 661 79.55 29.60 -31.87
CA LYS A 661 80.74 30.41 -32.22
C LYS A 661 81.88 30.27 -31.21
N ARG A 662 81.58 30.19 -29.91
CA ARG A 662 82.58 29.97 -28.85
C ARG A 662 83.22 28.58 -28.92
N SER A 663 82.47 27.56 -29.35
CA SER A 663 82.96 26.18 -29.44
C SER A 663 84.08 25.98 -30.47
N ILE A 664 84.21 26.86 -31.47
CA ILE A 664 85.34 26.87 -32.41
C ILE A 664 86.65 27.29 -31.72
N VAL A 665 86.58 28.08 -30.64
CA VAL A 665 87.76 28.70 -30.01
C VAL A 665 88.37 27.83 -28.90
N SER A 666 87.66 26.81 -28.39
CA SER A 666 88.05 26.11 -27.15
C SER A 666 88.78 24.76 -27.31
N THR A 667 89.36 24.42 -28.46
CA THR A 667 90.09 23.15 -28.65
C THR A 667 91.60 23.32 -28.83
N THR A 668 92.29 23.82 -27.80
CA THR A 668 93.74 23.54 -27.61
C THR A 668 94.12 23.56 -26.12
N ALA A 669 93.79 22.51 -25.36
CA ALA A 669 94.49 22.23 -24.11
C ALA A 669 95.80 21.49 -24.43
N LYS A 670 96.83 22.23 -24.88
CA LYS A 670 98.19 21.68 -24.96
C LYS A 670 98.79 21.71 -23.57
N LEU A 671 99.11 20.54 -23.00
CA LEU A 671 99.93 20.46 -21.79
C LEU A 671 101.24 21.22 -22.03
N PRO A 672 101.58 22.21 -21.18
CA PRO A 672 102.80 22.98 -21.37
C PRO A 672 104.04 22.08 -21.34
N TYR A 673 104.96 22.25 -22.28
CA TYR A 673 106.18 21.42 -22.36
C TYR A 673 107.03 21.44 -21.10
N TRP A 674 106.95 22.51 -20.29
CA TRP A 674 107.62 22.58 -18.98
C TRP A 674 107.07 21.55 -17.99
N TYR A 675 105.79 21.19 -18.08
CA TYR A 675 105.16 20.20 -17.20
C TYR A 675 105.74 18.80 -17.45
N LEU A 676 105.92 18.43 -18.73
CA LEU A 676 106.61 17.20 -19.12
C LEU A 676 108.06 17.17 -18.61
N GLY A 677 108.76 18.30 -18.71
CA GLY A 677 110.11 18.47 -18.16
C GLY A 677 110.15 18.32 -16.63
N LEU A 678 109.17 18.90 -15.92
CA LEU A 678 109.06 18.84 -14.47
C LEU A 678 108.76 17.41 -13.98
N THR A 679 107.90 16.67 -14.67
CA THR A 679 107.61 15.26 -14.35
C THR A 679 108.82 14.34 -14.56
N LEU A 680 109.64 14.59 -15.60
CA LEU A 680 110.88 13.84 -15.82
C LEU A 680 111.93 14.12 -14.74
N LEU A 681 112.01 15.37 -14.27
CA LEU A 681 113.04 15.81 -13.32
C LEU A 681 112.70 15.40 -11.87
N LEU A 682 111.44 15.53 -11.45
CA LEU A 682 110.98 15.07 -10.13
C LEU A 682 110.82 13.54 -10.06
N GLY A 683 110.45 12.88 -11.16
CA GLY A 683 110.29 11.43 -11.24
C GLY A 683 111.58 10.66 -11.55
N TRP A 684 112.72 11.33 -11.68
CA TRP A 684 113.98 10.71 -12.13
C TRP A 684 114.48 9.59 -11.21
N ASN A 685 114.34 9.77 -9.89
CA ASN A 685 114.77 8.75 -8.92
C ASN A 685 113.91 7.48 -9.01
N GLU A 686 112.59 7.62 -9.19
CA GLU A 686 111.69 6.48 -9.34
C GLU A 686 111.90 5.78 -10.69
N LEU A 687 112.10 6.55 -11.77
CA LEU A 687 112.43 6.01 -13.09
C LEU A 687 113.72 5.17 -13.05
N MET A 688 114.75 5.67 -12.36
CA MET A 688 116.02 4.94 -12.20
C MET A 688 115.86 3.71 -11.30
N ALA A 689 115.04 3.76 -10.26
CA ALA A 689 114.75 2.62 -9.39
C ALA A 689 114.06 1.47 -10.16
N VAL A 690 113.16 1.79 -11.09
CA VAL A 690 112.52 0.80 -11.96
C VAL A 690 113.50 0.20 -12.97
N LEU A 691 114.45 0.98 -13.50
CA LEU A 691 115.44 0.51 -14.49
C LEU A 691 116.59 -0.30 -13.87
N THR A 692 117.02 -0.01 -12.64
CA THR A 692 118.16 -0.69 -12.00
C THR A 692 117.78 -1.94 -11.22
N ASN A 693 116.51 -2.06 -10.78
CA ASN A 693 116.05 -3.28 -10.13
C ASN A 693 115.56 -4.29 -11.18
N PRO A 694 116.22 -5.45 -11.33
CA PRO A 694 115.90 -6.41 -12.38
C PRO A 694 114.46 -6.97 -12.28
N ILE A 695 113.87 -7.01 -11.09
CA ILE A 695 112.49 -7.48 -10.90
C ILE A 695 111.49 -6.42 -11.40
N TYR A 696 111.69 -5.15 -11.03
CA TYR A 696 110.81 -4.07 -11.48
C TYR A 696 110.93 -3.83 -12.98
N PHE A 697 112.13 -3.87 -13.53
CA PHE A 697 112.35 -3.76 -14.97
C PHE A 697 111.63 -4.87 -15.75
N LEU A 698 111.74 -6.13 -15.30
CA LEU A 698 111.06 -7.26 -15.92
C LEU A 698 109.53 -7.10 -15.83
N SER A 699 109.01 -6.70 -14.68
CA SER A 699 107.56 -6.48 -14.52
C SER A 699 107.02 -5.37 -15.44
N ALA A 700 107.76 -4.25 -15.57
CA ALA A 700 107.38 -3.13 -16.43
C ALA A 700 107.43 -3.51 -17.91
N THR A 701 108.47 -4.22 -18.35
CA THR A 701 108.55 -4.72 -19.74
C THR A 701 107.47 -5.74 -20.05
N THR A 702 107.15 -6.65 -19.12
CA THR A 702 106.05 -7.61 -19.30
C THR A 702 104.70 -6.88 -19.42
N MET A 703 104.46 -5.84 -18.59
CA MET A 703 103.23 -5.05 -18.66
C MET A 703 103.11 -4.30 -19.99
N VAL A 704 104.20 -3.70 -20.49
CA VAL A 704 104.23 -3.05 -21.81
C VAL A 704 103.94 -4.06 -22.92
N LEU A 705 104.53 -5.26 -22.87
CA LEU A 705 104.25 -6.32 -23.85
C LEU A 705 102.80 -6.80 -23.82
N VAL A 706 102.19 -6.89 -22.63
CA VAL A 706 100.76 -7.22 -22.49
C VAL A 706 99.89 -6.12 -23.12
N VAL A 707 100.18 -4.85 -22.86
CA VAL A 707 99.43 -3.72 -23.44
C VAL A 707 99.60 -3.64 -24.95
N VAL A 708 100.81 -3.85 -25.46
CA VAL A 708 101.08 -3.89 -26.91
C VAL A 708 100.43 -5.11 -27.56
N GLY A 709 100.45 -6.27 -26.91
CA GLY A 709 99.73 -7.46 -27.35
C GLY A 709 98.21 -7.26 -27.39
N MET A 710 97.65 -6.60 -26.38
CA MET A 710 96.22 -6.21 -26.35
C MET A 710 95.87 -5.18 -27.42
N TRP A 711 96.78 -4.26 -27.75
CA TRP A 711 96.61 -3.30 -28.83
C TRP A 711 96.61 -3.99 -30.20
N TYR A 712 97.57 -4.88 -30.45
CA TYR A 712 97.67 -5.61 -31.72
C TYR A 712 96.51 -6.61 -31.93
N THR A 713 96.01 -7.22 -30.85
CA THR A 713 94.87 -8.14 -30.90
C THR A 713 93.50 -7.45 -30.85
N GLY A 714 93.45 -6.12 -30.71
CA GLY A 714 92.21 -5.33 -30.65
C GLY A 714 91.37 -5.52 -29.37
N THR A 715 91.87 -6.27 -28.38
CA THR A 715 91.17 -6.59 -27.12
C THR A 715 91.33 -5.51 -26.04
N LEU A 716 92.04 -4.42 -26.34
CA LEU A 716 92.27 -3.28 -25.44
C LEU A 716 90.96 -2.62 -24.99
N ALA A 717 90.01 -2.41 -25.92
CA ALA A 717 88.74 -1.74 -25.61
C ALA A 717 87.82 -2.57 -24.69
N PRO A 718 87.63 -3.89 -24.92
CA PRO A 718 86.95 -4.77 -23.96
C PRO A 718 87.58 -4.79 -22.57
N MET A 719 88.91 -4.88 -22.48
CA MET A 719 89.61 -4.92 -21.19
C MET A 719 89.54 -3.59 -20.45
N LEU A 720 89.58 -2.45 -21.14
CA LEU A 720 89.36 -1.13 -20.52
C LEU A 720 87.95 -1.01 -19.95
N ARG A 721 86.93 -1.59 -20.59
CA ARG A 721 85.56 -1.63 -20.01
C ARG A 721 85.50 -2.51 -18.77
N ILE A 722 86.16 -3.67 -18.77
CA ILE A 722 86.25 -4.53 -17.58
C ILE A 722 87.02 -3.84 -16.46
N ALA A 723 88.13 -3.16 -16.78
CA ALA A 723 88.91 -2.38 -15.82
C ALA A 723 88.12 -1.19 -15.26
N GLN A 724 87.32 -0.51 -16.08
CA GLN A 724 86.42 0.56 -15.63
C GLN A 724 85.34 0.01 -14.68
N VAL A 725 84.77 -1.14 -14.98
CA VAL A 725 83.79 -1.82 -14.11
C VAL A 725 84.44 -2.27 -12.80
N ALA A 726 85.63 -2.88 -12.85
CA ALA A 726 86.39 -3.27 -11.66
C ALA A 726 86.82 -2.07 -10.82
N SER A 727 87.22 -0.95 -11.45
CA SER A 727 87.57 0.28 -10.73
C SER A 727 86.36 0.92 -10.06
N ARG A 728 85.18 0.86 -10.68
CA ARG A 728 83.92 1.26 -10.05
C ARG A 728 83.61 0.38 -8.85
N GLU A 729 83.82 -0.93 -8.96
CA GLU A 729 83.60 -1.89 -7.88
C GLU A 729 84.55 -1.66 -6.69
N VAL A 730 85.82 -1.35 -6.97
CA VAL A 730 86.82 -0.99 -5.95
C VAL A 730 86.50 0.36 -5.32
N ILE A 731 86.07 1.36 -6.11
CA ILE A 731 85.63 2.66 -5.58
C ILE A 731 84.39 2.48 -4.71
N THR A 732 83.45 1.60 -5.06
CA THR A 732 82.30 1.29 -4.20
C THR A 732 82.68 0.52 -2.95
N GLN A 733 83.65 -0.38 -2.99
CA GLN A 733 84.16 -1.07 -1.79
C GLN A 733 84.97 -0.14 -0.88
N VAL A 734 85.75 0.78 -1.45
CA VAL A 734 86.47 1.82 -0.70
C VAL A 734 85.50 2.87 -0.16
N ALA A 735 84.47 3.25 -0.91
CA ALA A 735 83.40 4.12 -0.43
C ALA A 735 82.58 3.44 0.67
N GLN A 736 82.35 2.12 0.61
CA GLN A 736 81.75 1.34 1.68
C GLN A 736 82.67 1.26 2.90
N TYR A 737 83.98 1.05 2.73
CA TYR A 737 84.94 1.04 3.83
C TYR A 737 85.11 2.42 4.50
N LEU A 738 85.07 3.50 3.72
CA LEU A 738 85.09 4.88 4.20
C LEU A 738 83.77 5.27 4.90
N ARG A 739 82.65 4.73 4.45
CA ARG A 739 81.34 4.85 5.10
C ARG A 739 81.29 4.06 6.42
N ASP A 740 81.89 2.87 6.47
CA ASP A 740 82.09 2.08 7.71
C ASP A 740 83.10 2.74 8.68
N SER A 741 83.97 3.63 8.18
CA SER A 741 84.95 4.40 8.97
C SER A 741 84.44 5.78 9.43
N GLY A 742 83.17 6.14 9.14
CA GLY A 742 82.46 7.24 9.80
C GLY A 742 82.71 8.68 9.29
N LEU A 743 82.99 8.88 7.99
CA LEU A 743 83.11 10.22 7.39
C LEU A 743 82.05 10.45 6.30
N ASP A 744 80.91 11.04 6.66
CA ASP A 744 79.82 11.38 5.73
C ASP A 744 80.00 12.79 5.14
N GLY A 745 80.11 12.90 3.82
CA GLY A 745 80.16 14.21 3.17
C GLY A 745 80.32 14.25 1.64
N PHE A 746 79.47 13.55 0.86
CA PHE A 746 79.24 13.86 -0.57
C PHE A 746 77.81 13.46 -1.01
N PRO A 747 77.08 14.31 -1.77
CA PRO A 747 75.70 14.03 -2.19
C PRO A 747 75.63 13.03 -3.36
N ALA A 748 74.67 12.11 -3.26
CA ALA A 748 74.36 11.10 -4.28
C ALA A 748 73.53 11.70 -5.42
N SER A 749 73.94 11.44 -6.66
CA SER A 749 73.12 11.64 -7.87
C SER A 749 72.49 10.30 -8.26
N ASP A 750 71.21 10.12 -7.92
CA ASP A 750 70.40 9.02 -8.44
C ASP A 750 69.95 9.37 -9.86
N THR A 751 70.36 8.57 -10.83
CA THR A 751 69.76 8.55 -12.17
C THR A 751 69.58 7.10 -12.56
N GLN A 752 68.34 6.62 -12.44
CA GLN A 752 67.93 5.29 -12.89
C GLN A 752 67.14 5.46 -14.19
N ASN A 753 67.66 4.88 -15.27
CA ASN A 753 66.98 4.60 -16.54
C ASN A 753 67.69 3.34 -17.09
N ASN A 754 67.04 2.31 -17.63
CA ASN A 754 65.64 2.17 -18.01
C ASN A 754 65.37 0.69 -18.38
N ASN A 755 64.09 0.34 -18.50
CA ASN A 755 63.53 -0.75 -19.33
C ASN A 755 63.78 -2.21 -18.89
N SER A 756 62.86 -3.16 -19.06
CA SER A 756 61.43 -3.20 -19.38
C SER A 756 61.03 -4.69 -19.46
N SER A 757 59.72 -4.96 -19.36
CA SER A 757 59.00 -6.10 -19.93
C SER A 757 58.85 -7.42 -19.14
N SER A 758 57.59 -7.62 -18.78
CA SER A 758 56.75 -8.77 -19.13
C SER A 758 56.69 -10.01 -18.24
N ASN A 759 55.43 -10.29 -17.91
CA ASN A 759 54.75 -11.58 -17.89
C ASN A 759 54.62 -12.39 -16.60
N SER A 760 53.35 -12.77 -16.42
CA SER A 760 52.83 -14.05 -15.94
C SER A 760 52.51 -14.19 -14.44
N SER A 761 51.20 -14.09 -14.20
CA SER A 761 50.36 -15.13 -13.58
C SER A 761 50.78 -15.74 -12.23
N SER A 762 49.91 -15.45 -11.26
CA SER A 762 49.20 -16.42 -10.44
C SER A 762 49.97 -17.29 -9.43
N SER A 763 49.48 -17.17 -8.20
CA SER A 763 49.04 -18.27 -7.33
C SER A 763 49.95 -18.72 -6.19
N ASN A 764 49.22 -19.01 -5.10
CA ASN A 764 49.53 -19.76 -3.89
C ASN A 764 50.30 -19.03 -2.78
N LYS A 765 49.61 -18.61 -1.72
CA LYS A 765 49.02 -19.42 -0.62
C LYS A 765 50.09 -20.09 0.26
N SER A 766 50.37 -19.42 1.40
CA SER A 766 50.16 -19.93 2.78
C SER A 766 51.01 -21.14 3.26
N PRO A 767 50.98 -21.55 4.54
CA PRO A 767 50.98 -20.80 5.80
C PRO A 767 51.80 -21.49 6.95
N PHE A 768 51.68 -20.95 8.18
CA PHE A 768 51.51 -21.69 9.46
C PHE A 768 52.74 -22.38 10.12
N LYS A 769 53.13 -21.92 11.33
CA LYS A 769 52.96 -22.61 12.64
C LYS A 769 53.90 -22.09 13.74
N THR A 770 53.28 -21.84 14.90
CA THR A 770 53.78 -21.77 16.29
C THR A 770 54.58 -23.02 16.74
N PRO A 771 54.97 -23.23 18.04
CA PRO A 771 55.47 -22.35 19.14
C PRO A 771 56.66 -23.00 19.93
N ARG A 772 57.23 -22.31 20.94
CA ARG A 772 57.37 -22.76 22.37
C ARG A 772 58.42 -21.98 23.17
N ARG A 773 57.98 -21.51 24.36
CA ARG A 773 58.48 -21.77 25.75
C ARG A 773 59.98 -21.49 26.03
N THR A 774 60.38 -20.75 27.08
CA THR A 774 60.28 -21.16 28.52
C THR A 774 60.75 -20.07 29.51
N VAL A 775 60.03 -19.97 30.64
CA VAL A 775 60.51 -19.92 32.07
C VAL A 775 60.94 -18.57 32.70
N VAL A 776 60.00 -17.89 33.41
CA VAL A 776 59.82 -17.64 34.90
C VAL A 776 61.11 -17.67 35.76
N PRO A 777 61.35 -16.88 36.85
CA PRO A 777 60.41 -16.34 37.89
C PRO A 777 60.73 -14.87 38.35
N LYS A 778 60.10 -14.17 39.31
CA LYS A 778 58.95 -14.35 40.22
C LYS A 778 58.60 -12.97 40.84
N ASP A 779 57.31 -12.85 41.17
CA ASP A 779 56.69 -12.23 42.34
C ASP A 779 56.85 -10.72 42.66
N ASN A 780 55.68 -10.09 42.52
CA ASN A 780 54.90 -9.35 43.52
C ASN A 780 55.38 -7.94 43.89
N GLY A 781 54.55 -6.92 43.81
CA GLY A 781 53.10 -6.87 43.60
C GLY A 781 52.60 -5.54 44.17
N GLU A 782 51.45 -5.09 43.66
CA GLU A 782 50.45 -4.24 44.35
C GLU A 782 50.95 -2.83 44.78
N ASP A 783 50.23 -1.72 44.64
CA ASP A 783 48.87 -1.38 44.27
C ASP A 783 48.82 0.18 44.21
N GLU A 784 47.68 0.72 43.78
CA GLU A 784 47.10 2.02 44.18
C GLU A 784 47.60 3.36 43.57
N ASP A 785 46.62 4.00 42.91
CA ASP A 785 46.05 5.33 43.19
C ASP A 785 46.67 6.65 42.68
N ASP A 786 45.82 7.32 41.90
CA ASP A 786 45.31 8.69 42.07
C ASP A 786 46.25 9.91 42.00
N ASP A 787 46.04 10.62 40.87
CA ASP A 787 45.56 12.00 40.79
C ASP A 787 46.42 13.20 41.26
N ILE A 788 46.23 14.26 40.46
CA ILE A 788 46.25 15.71 40.78
C ILE A 788 47.40 16.55 40.18
N PRO A 789 47.08 17.77 39.66
CA PRO A 789 47.49 18.23 38.34
C PRO A 789 48.29 19.54 38.40
N LEU A 790 48.55 20.17 37.24
CA LEU A 790 48.57 21.64 37.08
C LEU A 790 48.59 22.04 35.59
N SER A 791 47.51 22.72 35.19
CA SER A 791 47.33 23.61 34.02
C SER A 791 48.30 24.84 34.06
N PRO A 792 48.23 25.92 33.22
CA PRO A 792 47.23 26.27 32.18
C PRO A 792 47.72 27.02 30.89
N LEU A 793 46.79 27.12 29.90
CA LEU A 793 46.46 28.27 28.98
C LEU A 793 47.55 28.76 27.97
N ARG A 794 47.29 29.22 26.73
CA ARG A 794 46.06 29.62 26.00
C ARG A 794 46.36 29.89 24.49
N ASN A 795 45.33 29.66 23.65
CA ASN A 795 44.89 30.44 22.46
C ASN A 795 45.76 30.44 21.18
N ARG A 796 45.22 30.42 19.94
CA ARG A 796 43.92 30.91 19.43
C ARG A 796 43.61 30.32 18.02
N SER A 797 42.32 30.13 17.73
CA SER A 797 41.66 29.89 16.43
C SER A 797 41.34 31.26 15.73
N PRO A 798 40.55 31.47 14.61
CA PRO A 798 39.36 30.71 14.19
C PRO A 798 38.86 30.68 12.68
N THR A 799 38.04 29.64 12.40
CA THR A 799 36.73 29.52 11.67
C THR A 799 36.42 30.01 10.22
N PRO A 800 35.51 29.29 9.49
CA PRO A 800 34.79 29.72 8.29
C PRO A 800 33.35 30.24 8.55
N PHE A 801 32.76 30.98 7.58
CA PHE A 801 31.46 31.66 7.64
C PHE A 801 30.28 30.85 7.05
N LYS A 802 29.08 31.00 7.65
CA LYS A 802 27.75 30.63 7.11
C LYS A 802 26.78 31.82 7.22
N LEU A 803 25.81 31.86 6.31
CA LEU A 803 24.76 32.88 6.13
C LEU A 803 23.72 32.93 7.27
N ASN A 804 23.20 34.14 7.47
CA ASN A 804 22.12 34.53 8.39
C ASN A 804 20.72 34.13 7.90
N ASN A 805 19.86 33.85 8.87
CA ASN A 805 18.43 34.13 8.87
C ASN A 805 18.09 34.68 10.28
N PRO A 806 17.23 35.69 10.46
CA PRO A 806 16.72 36.03 11.78
C PRO A 806 15.25 35.67 11.97
N ASP A 807 14.98 35.18 13.17
CA ASP A 807 13.73 34.75 13.74
C ASP A 807 12.70 35.86 14.02
N VAL A 808 11.47 35.39 14.09
CA VAL A 808 10.25 36.02 14.61
C VAL A 808 10.26 36.02 16.14
N GLY A 809 9.78 37.11 16.76
CA GLY A 809 9.45 37.16 18.19
C GLY A 809 8.41 38.23 18.54
N LEU A 810 7.18 37.76 18.80
CA LEU A 810 6.15 38.22 19.78
C LEU A 810 5.90 39.72 20.03
N ALA A 811 4.65 40.18 19.81
CA ALA A 811 3.73 40.77 20.83
C ALA A 811 2.51 41.51 20.24
N GLY A 812 1.33 41.33 20.85
CA GLY A 812 0.34 42.40 21.09
C GLY A 812 -0.81 42.65 20.10
N PHE A 813 -2.05 42.29 20.51
CA PHE A 813 -3.30 42.98 20.14
C PHE A 813 -3.45 44.24 21.03
N PRO A 814 -4.22 45.33 20.69
CA PRO A 814 -5.62 45.27 20.24
C PRO A 814 -6.13 46.36 19.25
N GLY A 815 -7.34 46.15 18.70
CA GLY A 815 -8.34 47.21 18.49
C GLY A 815 -8.61 47.73 17.06
N GLY A 816 -9.84 47.50 16.57
CA GLY A 816 -10.67 48.58 16.03
C GLY A 816 -10.90 48.69 14.50
N SER A 817 -12.20 48.64 14.15
CA SER A 817 -12.89 49.30 13.01
C SER A 817 -12.98 48.60 11.63
N ALA A 818 -14.20 48.17 11.32
CA ALA A 818 -14.79 48.08 9.98
C ALA A 818 -15.10 49.51 9.45
N PRO A 819 -15.45 49.75 8.15
CA PRO A 819 -16.72 49.26 7.58
C PRO A 819 -16.75 48.95 6.05
N SER A 820 -17.92 48.44 5.63
CA SER A 820 -18.63 48.59 4.35
C SER A 820 -18.29 47.72 3.12
N THR A 821 -19.13 46.69 2.95
CA THR A 821 -19.77 46.11 1.74
C THR A 821 -20.37 47.18 0.77
N PRO A 822 -20.89 46.90 -0.46
CA PRO A 822 -21.56 45.65 -0.89
C PRO A 822 -21.47 45.19 -2.39
N MET A 823 -21.95 43.96 -2.58
CA MET A 823 -22.79 43.43 -3.69
C MET A 823 -22.23 43.19 -5.11
N GLY A 824 -22.48 41.96 -5.59
CA GLY A 824 -22.50 41.59 -7.00
C GLY A 824 -22.70 40.09 -7.23
N ASN A 825 -23.92 39.58 -7.05
CA ASN A 825 -24.39 38.25 -7.48
C ASN A 825 -24.17 38.03 -8.98
N VAL A 826 -24.01 36.76 -9.41
CA VAL A 826 -24.87 36.09 -10.42
C VAL A 826 -24.48 34.60 -10.54
N GLN A 827 -25.49 33.75 -10.32
CA GLN A 827 -25.53 32.32 -10.64
C GLN A 827 -25.72 32.08 -12.14
N LYS A 828 -25.27 30.90 -12.61
CA LYS A 828 -25.88 29.97 -13.61
C LYS A 828 -24.90 29.54 -14.71
N ASN A 829 -24.51 28.26 -14.74
CA ASN A 829 -25.18 27.22 -15.56
C ASN A 829 -24.34 25.93 -15.62
N ARG A 830 -24.99 24.82 -15.27
CA ARG A 830 -24.65 23.45 -15.66
C ARG A 830 -25.01 23.25 -17.14
N ALA A 831 -24.15 22.59 -17.93
CA ALA A 831 -24.55 21.51 -18.85
C ALA A 831 -23.34 20.95 -19.64
N ARG A 832 -23.37 19.61 -19.81
CA ARG A 832 -22.75 18.76 -20.85
C ARG A 832 -21.22 18.54 -20.83
N ALA A 833 -20.81 17.30 -20.54
CA ALA A 833 -20.51 16.31 -21.58
C ALA A 833 -20.24 14.90 -20.99
N ASN A 834 -21.23 14.00 -21.10
CA ASN A 834 -21.07 12.53 -21.18
C ASN A 834 -21.31 12.16 -22.65
N ARG A 835 -20.57 11.19 -23.22
CA ARG A 835 -19.94 11.28 -24.55
C ARG A 835 -19.26 10.04 -25.15
N TRP A 836 -19.00 8.92 -24.46
CA TRP A 836 -18.29 7.79 -25.09
C TRP A 836 -18.72 6.43 -24.52
N LYS A 837 -19.60 5.73 -25.25
CA LYS A 837 -19.74 4.27 -25.38
C LYS A 837 -20.96 3.99 -26.27
N ASP A 838 -20.87 2.92 -27.06
CA ASP A 838 -21.85 2.36 -28.01
C ASP A 838 -21.52 2.64 -29.49
N GLU A 839 -20.53 1.90 -30.00
CA GLU A 839 -20.43 1.48 -31.40
C GLU A 839 -19.83 0.06 -31.40
N ASP A 840 -20.68 -0.95 -31.58
CA ASP A 840 -20.34 -2.29 -32.08
C ASP A 840 -21.65 -3.09 -32.16
N GLU A 841 -22.34 -3.00 -33.32
CA GLU A 841 -23.14 -4.09 -33.90
C GLU A 841 -23.71 -3.63 -35.25
N ASP A 842 -23.76 -4.56 -36.21
CA ASP A 842 -24.36 -4.50 -37.55
C ASP A 842 -23.53 -3.95 -38.73
N GLU A 843 -22.66 -4.82 -39.26
CA GLU A 843 -22.44 -4.90 -40.70
C GLU A 843 -22.11 -6.35 -41.13
N LYS A 844 -23.11 -7.05 -41.72
CA LYS A 844 -22.95 -8.01 -42.83
C LYS A 844 -24.30 -8.62 -43.25
N GLN A 845 -24.88 -8.02 -44.29
CA GLN A 845 -25.67 -8.72 -45.30
C GLN A 845 -24.86 -8.71 -46.61
N GLU A 846 -24.40 -9.89 -47.03
CA GLU A 846 -24.39 -10.37 -48.43
C GLU A 846 -24.24 -11.89 -48.42
#